data_AF-F7V4Y2-F1
#
_entry.id   AF-F7V4Y2-F1
#
_cell.length_a   1.000
_cell.length_b   1.000
_cell.length_c   1.000
_cell.angle_alpha   90.00
_cell.angle_beta   90.00
_cell.angle_gamma   90.00
#
_symmetry.space_group_name_H-M   'P 1'
#
loop_
_entity.id
_entity.type
_entity.pdbx_description
1 polymer ?
#
loop_
_entity_poly.entity_id
_entity_poly.type
_entity_poly.pdbx_seq_one_letter_code
_entity_poly.pdbx_strand_id
1 'polypeptide(L)'
;MAELNLKQIIDRLNAEFTGDTRKLVFWYDDKGEFAEDMDSVVLENAKIYHLEPDNQFYTKRFLEREDTTTNYLIYAPFPKPDVKDNHLEDTLLYSKRFFADRVSLLSVDLGIEEKYKPVIEKHIKFFANKERTQRFYDLEIENFNEENILVGMLASICHTRTCSFEEVIRVILTDGSLEDNKFLVEIEKYDLLSAFWKLCEQHFGYTDPKPNLEKLLVTMFVTATERELSGEVPQPWKTFVSYKSGNIIAFLDNLSNSVLYRDRYDELSAHVATGLNLTTALSGYLPEDLVDCDTFIAIDQIIVKWIVERLTAEDTGAKLDRYDIPTLCDKRSKMHFGRRTEKTYQLLSSAFRLIEAANYIAPEGFKNIIDRYRKTDHLIDQEYRKFYYAFDKVNAFEESREGGLGRAMEETSAFETLRSLVENIYTNEYLAKLLPKWNEGIQEENAMSEIPLQRNFYRRHVLNSKERTVVIISDAMRYEVGQELFRRMQDDPKCTAKMDVQLSVLPSYTRLGMASLLPHNTLTMTDDFRVLADDVLCDSLSGRQTVLQSHETNGVCVQFDDIKNLKSMDLRNIFTGKQVVYIYHNQIDARGDKANTEDEVFVACEEAIQEIMSLITKINGSANTHHFIVTADHGFIYKRDKVTESDKIGGVSGKSAFINRRFIVAKDPVVDEGVEFLPMSIILGNQDPKIVFYPISSNVFKVAGGGQNFVHGGSSPQEMLVPVLDIKMERGTVETRPAQIALVSMVQKITNLITTMDFIQSDPVSDTVKIATYKLYFISEDNEKISNENIYKADSRDPDATKRIFRMRFTFKNKKYDKNKQYYLVAYDDTTGLESFRHPVIMDLAFVDDFGFGF
;
A
#
# COMPACT_ATOMS: atom_id res chain seq x y z
N MET A 1 -17.03 35.51 -23.33
CA MET A 1 -15.81 35.36 -24.16
C MET A 1 -16.09 35.30 -25.66
N ALA A 2 -17.11 34.60 -26.18
CA ALA A 2 -17.70 34.97 -27.48
C ALA A 2 -18.07 36.47 -27.52
N GLU A 3 -18.49 37.00 -26.36
CA GLU A 3 -18.66 38.43 -26.07
C GLU A 3 -17.40 39.29 -26.24
N LEU A 4 -16.18 38.76 -26.10
CA LEU A 4 -14.93 39.53 -26.18
C LEU A 4 -14.50 39.73 -27.64
N ASN A 5 -14.63 38.68 -28.46
CA ASN A 5 -14.46 38.74 -29.93
C ASN A 5 -15.55 39.64 -30.56
N LEU A 6 -16.80 39.48 -30.12
CA LEU A 6 -17.91 40.32 -30.57
C LEU A 6 -17.69 41.78 -30.14
N LYS A 7 -17.19 42.03 -28.92
CA LYS A 7 -16.87 43.39 -28.46
C LYS A 7 -15.79 44.06 -29.30
N GLN A 8 -14.72 43.36 -29.68
CA GLN A 8 -13.71 43.94 -30.59
C GLN A 8 -14.28 44.25 -31.98
N ILE A 9 -15.15 43.39 -32.51
CA ILE A 9 -15.88 43.65 -33.75
C ILE A 9 -16.77 44.89 -33.57
N ILE A 10 -17.54 44.98 -32.48
CA ILE A 10 -18.40 46.11 -32.13
C ILE A 10 -17.59 47.40 -32.00
N ASP A 11 -16.45 47.38 -31.32
CA ASP A 11 -15.60 48.55 -31.10
C ASP A 11 -15.03 49.05 -32.44
N ARG A 12 -14.59 48.15 -33.32
CA ARG A 12 -14.15 48.50 -34.68
C ARG A 12 -15.30 49.04 -35.53
N LEU A 13 -16.47 48.40 -35.49
CA LEU A 13 -17.66 48.87 -36.19
C LEU A 13 -18.10 50.25 -35.70
N ASN A 14 -18.13 50.48 -34.38
CA ASN A 14 -18.48 51.77 -33.79
C ASN A 14 -17.49 52.87 -34.18
N ALA A 15 -16.19 52.55 -34.24
CA ALA A 15 -15.19 53.49 -34.77
C ALA A 15 -15.51 53.91 -36.21
N GLU A 16 -16.03 52.99 -37.02
CA GLU A 16 -16.46 53.31 -38.38
C GLU A 16 -17.63 54.28 -38.44
N PHE A 17 -18.51 54.31 -37.43
CA PHE A 17 -19.70 55.16 -37.41
C PHE A 17 -19.51 56.53 -36.73
N THR A 18 -18.27 56.92 -36.42
CA THR A 18 -17.97 58.24 -35.83
C THR A 18 -18.01 59.40 -36.85
N GLY A 19 -18.43 60.60 -36.44
CA GLY A 19 -18.44 61.82 -37.29
C GLY A 19 -19.83 62.30 -37.72
N ASP A 20 -19.89 63.47 -38.37
CA ASP A 20 -21.14 64.22 -38.61
C ASP A 20 -21.85 63.90 -39.95
N THR A 21 -21.24 63.07 -40.79
CA THR A 21 -21.80 62.67 -42.10
C THR A 21 -22.35 61.26 -42.03
N ARG A 22 -23.48 61.01 -42.70
CA ARG A 22 -24.07 59.66 -42.81
C ARG A 22 -23.05 58.64 -43.36
N LYS A 23 -23.00 57.47 -42.76
CA LYS A 23 -22.14 56.35 -43.12
C LYS A 23 -22.94 55.06 -43.33
N LEU A 24 -22.65 54.41 -44.43
CA LEU A 24 -23.09 53.05 -44.74
C LEU A 24 -21.86 52.15 -44.72
N VAL A 25 -21.93 51.06 -43.96
CA VAL A 25 -20.86 50.08 -43.85
C VAL A 25 -21.42 48.73 -44.27
N PHE A 26 -20.84 48.11 -45.28
CA PHE A 26 -21.23 46.79 -45.75
C PHE A 26 -20.32 45.72 -45.16
N TRP A 27 -20.92 44.68 -44.61
CA TRP A 27 -20.22 43.48 -44.17
C TRP A 27 -20.84 42.27 -44.86
N TYR A 28 -20.14 41.76 -45.88
CA TYR A 28 -20.43 40.46 -46.46
C TYR A 28 -19.67 39.40 -45.66
N ASP A 29 -20.40 38.60 -44.91
CA ASP A 29 -19.90 37.47 -44.16
C ASP A 29 -20.08 36.23 -45.05
N ASP A 30 -19.07 35.96 -45.87
CA ASP A 30 -19.11 34.95 -46.94
C ASP A 30 -19.56 33.55 -46.46
N LYS A 31 -19.31 33.22 -45.18
CA LYS A 31 -19.66 31.93 -44.57
C LYS A 31 -20.79 32.03 -43.54
N GLY A 32 -21.33 33.22 -43.29
CA GLY A 32 -22.35 33.47 -42.27
C GLY A 32 -21.88 33.16 -40.84
N GLU A 33 -20.58 33.26 -40.57
CA GLU A 33 -19.95 32.87 -39.29
C GLU A 33 -20.45 33.67 -38.08
N PHE A 34 -21.03 34.84 -38.30
CA PHE A 34 -21.50 35.77 -37.27
C PHE A 34 -23.02 35.98 -37.27
N ALA A 35 -23.78 35.22 -38.06
CA ALA A 35 -25.21 35.46 -38.28
C ALA A 35 -26.02 35.40 -36.98
N GLU A 36 -25.74 34.40 -36.13
CA GLU A 36 -26.39 34.26 -34.81
C GLU A 36 -25.91 35.32 -33.80
N ASP A 37 -24.69 35.84 -33.95
CA ASP A 37 -24.15 36.83 -33.02
C ASP A 37 -24.73 38.23 -33.30
N MET A 38 -25.12 38.54 -34.54
CA MET A 38 -25.64 39.85 -34.93
C MET A 38 -26.92 40.26 -34.22
N ASP A 39 -27.75 39.31 -33.79
CA ASP A 39 -28.98 39.59 -33.01
C ASP A 39 -28.68 40.21 -31.64
N SER A 40 -27.46 39.99 -31.12
CA SER A 40 -27.00 40.53 -29.82
C SER A 40 -26.19 41.82 -29.95
N VAL A 41 -25.89 42.26 -31.17
CA VAL A 41 -25.04 43.43 -31.43
C VAL A 41 -25.84 44.72 -31.25
N VAL A 42 -25.31 45.62 -30.43
CA VAL A 42 -25.82 46.99 -30.28
C VAL A 42 -24.72 47.97 -30.68
N LEU A 43 -24.97 48.76 -31.72
CA LEU A 43 -24.06 49.81 -32.19
C LEU A 43 -24.48 51.16 -31.63
N GLU A 44 -23.50 52.02 -31.29
CA GLU A 44 -23.77 53.29 -30.61
C GLU A 44 -24.40 54.33 -31.54
N ASN A 45 -23.89 54.43 -32.78
CA ASN A 45 -24.26 55.48 -33.73
C ASN A 45 -24.80 54.92 -35.06
N ALA A 46 -25.24 53.66 -35.09
CA ALA A 46 -25.76 53.01 -36.29
C ALA A 46 -26.84 51.98 -35.98
N LYS A 47 -27.67 51.67 -36.98
CA LYS A 47 -28.60 50.54 -36.94
C LYS A 47 -28.06 49.39 -37.78
N ILE A 48 -28.39 48.16 -37.39
CA ILE A 48 -28.09 46.97 -38.19
C ILE A 48 -29.25 46.75 -39.16
N TYR A 49 -28.91 46.57 -40.44
CA TYR A 49 -29.83 46.18 -41.50
C TYR A 49 -29.38 44.82 -42.04
N HIS A 50 -30.23 43.80 -41.87
CA HIS A 50 -29.98 42.47 -42.40
C HIS A 50 -30.35 42.44 -43.87
N LEU A 51 -29.34 42.29 -44.73
CA LEU A 51 -29.52 42.13 -46.17
C LEU A 51 -29.92 40.68 -46.45
N GLU A 52 -30.95 40.49 -47.27
CA GLU A 52 -31.34 39.17 -47.78
C GLU A 52 -30.87 39.04 -49.23
N PRO A 53 -30.56 37.83 -49.74
CA PRO A 53 -30.03 37.67 -51.10
C PRO A 53 -30.94 38.26 -52.20
N ASP A 54 -32.25 38.26 -51.97
CA ASP A 54 -33.30 38.64 -52.92
C ASP A 54 -33.91 40.04 -52.68
N ASN A 55 -33.50 40.75 -51.62
CA ASN A 55 -34.09 42.06 -51.27
C ASN A 55 -33.25 43.27 -51.70
N GLN A 56 -32.20 43.09 -52.49
CA GLN A 56 -31.22 44.13 -52.80
C GLN A 56 -31.81 45.41 -53.40
N PHE A 57 -32.80 45.29 -54.31
CA PHE A 57 -33.45 46.47 -54.91
C PHE A 57 -34.31 47.24 -53.89
N TYR A 58 -35.01 46.51 -53.02
CA TYR A 58 -35.75 47.12 -51.92
C TYR A 58 -34.79 47.85 -50.97
N THR A 59 -33.71 47.18 -50.56
CA THR A 59 -32.67 47.74 -49.72
C THR A 59 -32.07 49.01 -50.32
N LYS A 60 -31.82 49.01 -51.63
CA LYS A 60 -31.31 50.20 -52.34
C LYS A 60 -32.29 51.37 -52.24
N ARG A 61 -33.56 51.14 -52.56
CA ARG A 61 -34.60 52.17 -52.46
C ARG A 61 -34.71 52.69 -51.02
N PHE A 62 -34.69 51.81 -50.04
CA PHE A 62 -34.75 52.17 -48.62
C PHE A 62 -33.60 53.09 -48.22
N LEU A 63 -32.35 52.69 -48.51
CA LEU A 63 -31.15 53.45 -48.14
C LEU A 63 -31.02 54.77 -48.92
N GLU A 64 -31.48 54.84 -50.17
CA GLU A 64 -31.26 56.01 -51.03
C GLU A 64 -32.43 57.00 -51.10
N ARG A 65 -33.64 56.57 -50.74
CA ARG A 65 -34.85 57.39 -50.89
C ARG A 65 -35.69 57.52 -49.63
N GLU A 66 -35.62 56.57 -48.72
CA GLU A 66 -36.52 56.52 -47.55
C GLU A 66 -35.80 56.98 -46.28
N ASP A 67 -34.68 56.37 -45.93
CA ASP A 67 -33.86 56.78 -44.78
C ASP A 67 -32.46 57.21 -45.22
N THR A 68 -32.34 58.50 -45.53
CA THR A 68 -31.11 59.13 -46.03
C THR A 68 -30.28 59.81 -44.95
N THR A 69 -30.65 59.66 -43.67
CA THR A 69 -29.99 60.33 -42.54
C THR A 69 -29.35 59.35 -41.56
N THR A 70 -29.91 58.15 -41.40
CA THR A 70 -29.40 57.18 -40.42
C THR A 70 -28.18 56.43 -40.95
N ASN A 71 -27.21 56.15 -40.06
CA ASN A 71 -26.09 55.26 -40.34
C ASN A 71 -26.53 53.80 -40.26
N TYR A 72 -26.06 52.97 -41.20
CA TYR A 72 -26.38 51.54 -41.22
C TYR A 72 -25.12 50.67 -41.34
N LEU A 73 -25.09 49.60 -40.54
CA LEU A 73 -24.34 48.39 -40.86
C LEU A 73 -25.26 47.50 -41.72
N ILE A 74 -24.93 47.34 -42.99
CA ILE A 74 -25.60 46.40 -43.89
C ILE A 74 -24.87 45.07 -43.76
N TYR A 75 -25.45 44.16 -42.97
CA TYR A 75 -24.88 42.84 -42.72
C TYR A 75 -25.53 41.80 -43.66
N ALA A 76 -24.70 41.04 -44.37
CA ALA A 76 -25.12 40.02 -45.31
C ALA A 76 -24.45 38.68 -44.94
N PRO A 77 -25.17 37.68 -44.41
CA PRO A 77 -24.62 36.37 -44.04
C PRO A 77 -24.41 35.46 -45.27
N PHE A 78 -23.87 36.01 -46.35
CA PHE A 78 -23.60 35.34 -47.61
C PHE A 78 -22.57 36.13 -48.42
N PRO A 79 -21.91 35.49 -49.41
CA PRO A 79 -20.88 36.16 -50.19
C PRO A 79 -21.45 37.28 -51.05
N LYS A 80 -20.62 38.30 -51.28
CA LYS A 80 -20.97 39.40 -52.16
C LYS A 80 -21.37 38.88 -53.56
N PRO A 81 -22.54 39.28 -54.12
CA PRO A 81 -22.92 38.90 -55.48
C PRO A 81 -21.97 39.49 -56.54
N ASP A 82 -21.92 38.85 -57.70
CA ASP A 82 -21.22 39.39 -58.87
C ASP A 82 -21.75 40.80 -59.23
N VAL A 83 -20.87 41.68 -59.73
CA VAL A 83 -21.21 43.08 -60.05
C VAL A 83 -22.45 43.21 -60.94
N LYS A 84 -22.60 42.33 -61.92
CA LYS A 84 -23.74 42.31 -62.87
C LYS A 84 -25.08 42.00 -62.18
N ASP A 85 -25.05 41.31 -61.04
CA ASP A 85 -26.20 40.82 -60.29
C ASP A 85 -26.36 41.57 -58.95
N ASN A 86 -25.47 42.52 -58.63
CA ASN A 86 -25.48 43.29 -57.39
C ASN A 86 -26.14 44.67 -57.58
N HIS A 87 -27.42 44.79 -57.24
CA HIS A 87 -28.15 46.06 -57.35
C HIS A 87 -27.59 47.16 -56.42
N LEU A 88 -26.87 46.77 -55.37
CA LEU A 88 -26.24 47.65 -54.38
C LEU A 88 -24.78 47.98 -54.73
N GLU A 89 -24.25 47.57 -55.88
CA GLU A 89 -22.82 47.79 -56.21
C GLU A 89 -22.44 49.27 -56.20
N ASP A 90 -23.27 50.14 -56.77
CA ASP A 90 -23.05 51.58 -56.74
C ASP A 90 -23.10 52.15 -55.32
N THR A 91 -24.04 51.67 -54.49
CA THR A 91 -24.16 51.99 -53.06
C THR A 91 -22.90 51.60 -52.31
N LEU A 92 -22.40 50.40 -52.59
CA LEU A 92 -21.18 49.83 -52.01
C LEU A 92 -19.91 50.61 -52.38
N LEU A 93 -19.87 51.28 -53.55
CA LEU A 93 -18.68 51.99 -54.04
C LEU A 93 -18.40 53.31 -53.31
N TYR A 94 -19.42 54.02 -52.83
CA TYR A 94 -19.23 55.20 -51.96
C TYR A 94 -19.37 54.91 -50.47
N SER A 95 -19.66 53.65 -50.12
CA SER A 95 -19.76 53.16 -48.74
C SER A 95 -18.43 52.54 -48.28
N LYS A 96 -18.32 52.25 -46.99
CA LYS A 96 -17.17 51.50 -46.46
C LYS A 96 -17.46 50.00 -46.43
N ARG A 97 -16.42 49.18 -46.60
CA ARG A 97 -16.51 47.72 -46.42
C ARG A 97 -15.83 47.32 -45.11
N PHE A 98 -16.49 46.45 -44.37
CA PHE A 98 -15.96 45.83 -43.17
C PHE A 98 -15.70 44.36 -43.43
N PHE A 99 -14.58 43.86 -42.91
CA PHE A 99 -14.18 42.46 -42.99
C PHE A 99 -13.76 42.00 -41.60
N ALA A 100 -14.37 40.92 -41.14
CA ALA A 100 -13.95 40.20 -39.96
C ALA A 100 -14.03 38.71 -40.29
N ASP A 101 -12.93 38.00 -40.08
CA ASP A 101 -12.85 36.55 -40.22
C ASP A 101 -12.62 35.95 -38.83
N ARG A 102 -13.34 34.86 -38.52
CA ARG A 102 -13.33 34.29 -37.17
C ARG A 102 -11.96 33.72 -36.78
N VAL A 103 -11.20 33.21 -37.75
CA VAL A 103 -9.87 32.59 -37.55
C VAL A 103 -8.84 33.64 -37.11
N SER A 104 -8.81 34.80 -37.75
CA SER A 104 -7.92 35.93 -37.44
C SER A 104 -8.23 36.51 -36.07
N LEU A 105 -9.51 36.65 -35.72
CA LEU A 105 -9.90 37.13 -34.39
C LEU A 105 -9.45 36.15 -33.31
N LEU A 106 -9.74 34.86 -33.48
CA LEU A 106 -9.25 33.81 -32.57
C LEU A 106 -7.72 33.80 -32.47
N SER A 107 -7.01 33.96 -33.58
CA SER A 107 -5.54 33.97 -33.59
C SER A 107 -4.99 35.18 -32.84
N VAL A 108 -5.57 36.37 -33.03
CA VAL A 108 -5.17 37.58 -32.30
C VAL A 108 -5.47 37.46 -30.81
N ASP A 109 -6.65 36.95 -30.45
CA ASP A 109 -7.07 36.81 -29.05
C ASP A 109 -6.23 35.79 -28.28
N LEU A 110 -5.85 34.69 -28.93
CA LEU A 110 -4.97 33.66 -28.36
C LEU A 110 -3.48 34.07 -28.43
N GLY A 111 -3.12 35.14 -29.13
CA GLY A 111 -1.71 35.49 -29.36
C GLY A 111 -0.99 34.50 -30.29
N ILE A 112 -1.72 33.81 -31.16
CA ILE A 112 -1.18 32.87 -32.15
C ILE A 112 -0.62 33.67 -33.33
N GLU A 113 0.65 33.44 -33.64
CA GLU A 113 1.30 34.05 -34.81
C GLU A 113 0.62 33.66 -36.14
N GLU A 114 0.57 34.58 -37.11
CA GLU A 114 -0.08 34.40 -38.42
C GLU A 114 0.37 33.11 -39.14
N LYS A 115 1.62 32.67 -38.93
CA LYS A 115 2.17 31.44 -39.52
C LYS A 115 1.45 30.15 -39.08
N TYR A 116 0.78 30.16 -37.93
CA TYR A 116 0.02 29.02 -37.40
C TYR A 116 -1.49 29.13 -37.61
N LYS A 117 -1.97 30.26 -38.13
CA LYS A 117 -3.37 30.47 -38.49
C LYS A 117 -3.98 29.36 -39.37
N PRO A 118 -3.25 28.76 -40.34
CA PRO A 118 -3.79 27.65 -41.13
C PRO A 118 -4.19 26.42 -40.30
N VAL A 119 -3.55 26.20 -39.13
CA VAL A 119 -3.89 25.11 -38.22
C VAL A 119 -5.26 25.35 -37.58
N ILE A 120 -5.52 26.59 -37.15
CA ILE A 120 -6.81 27.00 -36.59
C ILE A 120 -7.90 26.95 -37.65
N GLU A 121 -7.61 27.40 -38.88
CA GLU A 121 -8.55 27.35 -40.00
C GLU A 121 -8.97 25.91 -40.33
N LYS A 122 -8.00 24.98 -40.40
CA LYS A 122 -8.26 23.56 -40.63
C LYS A 122 -9.20 22.95 -39.58
N HIS A 123 -9.09 23.38 -38.33
CA HIS A 123 -9.85 22.84 -37.20
C HIS A 123 -10.94 23.81 -36.70
N ILE A 124 -11.42 24.74 -37.52
CA ILE A 124 -12.36 25.80 -37.10
C ILE A 124 -13.66 25.26 -36.47
N LYS A 125 -14.10 24.05 -36.87
CA LYS A 125 -15.25 23.35 -36.27
C LYS A 125 -15.08 23.09 -34.76
N PHE A 126 -13.85 22.88 -34.29
CA PHE A 126 -13.57 22.73 -32.86
C PHE A 126 -13.95 24.01 -32.11
N PHE A 127 -13.52 25.16 -32.64
CA PHE A 127 -13.72 26.50 -32.06
C PHE A 127 -15.14 27.07 -32.24
N ALA A 128 -15.99 26.38 -32.99
CA ALA A 128 -17.40 26.73 -33.11
C ALA A 128 -18.16 26.56 -31.77
N ASN A 129 -17.72 25.65 -30.91
CA ASN A 129 -18.36 25.39 -29.62
C ASN A 129 -17.74 26.23 -28.50
N LYS A 130 -18.57 27.07 -27.87
CA LYS A 130 -18.14 28.03 -26.83
C LYS A 130 -17.44 27.36 -25.64
N GLU A 131 -17.89 26.17 -25.23
CA GLU A 131 -17.35 25.45 -24.07
C GLU A 131 -15.96 24.85 -24.33
N ARG A 132 -15.75 24.23 -25.50
CA ARG A 132 -14.44 23.70 -25.89
C ARG A 132 -13.43 24.80 -26.14
N THR A 133 -13.87 25.88 -26.80
CA THR A 133 -13.04 27.06 -26.98
C THR A 133 -12.60 27.61 -25.64
N GLN A 134 -13.51 27.75 -24.67
CA GLN A 134 -13.15 28.20 -23.33
C GLN A 134 -12.12 27.28 -22.66
N ARG A 135 -12.31 25.95 -22.74
CA ARG A 135 -11.31 25.00 -22.21
C ARG A 135 -9.93 25.18 -22.82
N PHE A 136 -9.85 25.46 -24.12
CA PHE A 136 -8.58 25.70 -24.79
C PHE A 136 -7.89 26.96 -24.23
N TYR A 137 -8.64 28.02 -23.95
CA TYR A 137 -8.13 29.22 -23.28
C TYR A 137 -7.64 28.92 -21.86
N ASP A 138 -8.40 28.12 -21.11
CA ASP A 138 -8.11 27.78 -19.71
C ASP A 138 -6.82 26.94 -19.56
N LEU A 139 -6.25 26.42 -20.66
CA LEU A 139 -4.95 25.74 -20.66
C LEU A 139 -3.75 26.70 -20.57
N GLU A 140 -3.97 28.01 -20.76
CA GLU A 140 -2.96 29.07 -20.62
C GLU A 140 -1.65 28.75 -21.38
N ILE A 141 -1.77 28.33 -22.64
CA ILE A 141 -0.61 27.94 -23.46
C ILE A 141 0.27 29.16 -23.74
N GLU A 142 1.49 29.16 -23.19
CA GLU A 142 2.42 30.29 -23.35
C GLU A 142 3.14 30.30 -24.71
N ASN A 143 3.45 29.11 -25.24
CA ASN A 143 4.27 28.95 -26.46
C ASN A 143 3.49 28.24 -27.57
N PHE A 144 2.80 29.02 -28.40
CA PHE A 144 2.05 28.46 -29.53
C PHE A 144 2.97 27.97 -30.66
N ASN A 145 2.84 26.71 -30.99
CA ASN A 145 3.36 26.07 -32.20
C ASN A 145 2.32 25.04 -32.70
N GLU A 146 2.54 24.45 -33.88
CA GLU A 146 1.58 23.48 -34.45
C GLU A 146 1.27 22.33 -33.48
N GLU A 147 2.28 21.75 -32.84
CA GLU A 147 2.11 20.66 -31.87
C GLU A 147 1.32 21.09 -30.64
N ASN A 148 1.69 22.21 -29.99
CA ASN A 148 1.01 22.70 -28.79
C ASN A 148 -0.44 23.12 -29.08
N ILE A 149 -0.73 23.64 -30.27
CA ILE A 149 -2.11 23.94 -30.70
C ILE A 149 -2.91 22.64 -30.82
N LEU A 150 -2.36 21.62 -31.47
CA LEU A 150 -3.02 20.31 -31.62
C LEU A 150 -3.22 19.64 -30.25
N VAL A 151 -2.19 19.61 -29.40
CA VAL A 151 -2.27 19.06 -28.04
C VAL A 151 -3.27 19.83 -27.20
N GLY A 152 -3.33 21.16 -27.31
CA GLY A 152 -4.31 21.98 -26.60
C GLY A 152 -5.76 21.65 -26.99
N MET A 153 -6.02 21.38 -28.27
CA MET A 153 -7.35 20.94 -28.72
C MET A 153 -7.70 19.55 -28.18
N LEU A 154 -6.74 18.61 -28.22
CA LEU A 154 -6.92 17.26 -27.66
C LEU A 154 -7.14 17.29 -26.15
N ALA A 155 -6.36 18.09 -25.43
CA ALA A 155 -6.48 18.37 -24.00
C ALA A 155 -7.87 18.91 -23.65
N SER A 156 -8.39 19.83 -24.44
CA SER A 156 -9.73 20.39 -24.26
C SER A 156 -10.87 19.37 -24.48
N ILE A 157 -10.67 18.41 -25.37
CA ILE A 157 -11.61 17.28 -25.60
C ILE A 157 -11.53 16.29 -24.43
N CYS A 158 -10.33 16.01 -23.94
CA CYS A 158 -10.09 15.10 -22.83
C CYS A 158 -10.29 15.76 -21.45
N HIS A 159 -10.66 17.05 -21.42
CA HIS A 159 -10.85 17.83 -20.20
C HIS A 159 -9.62 17.84 -19.26
N THR A 160 -8.41 17.83 -19.84
CA THR A 160 -7.18 17.96 -19.04
C THR A 160 -7.01 19.40 -18.56
N ARG A 161 -6.26 19.59 -17.47
CA ARG A 161 -5.98 20.92 -16.90
C ARG A 161 -4.73 21.58 -17.48
N THR A 162 -3.91 20.81 -18.18
CA THR A 162 -2.64 21.27 -18.74
C THR A 162 -2.53 20.82 -20.20
N CYS A 163 -1.80 21.60 -20.98
CA CYS A 163 -1.48 21.30 -22.37
C CYS A 163 -0.34 20.26 -22.43
N SER A 164 -0.67 19.01 -22.15
CA SER A 164 0.27 17.89 -22.16
C SER A 164 -0.31 16.69 -22.88
N PHE A 165 0.43 16.15 -23.85
CA PHE A 165 0.00 14.96 -24.60
C PHE A 165 0.01 13.70 -23.72
N GLU A 166 0.93 13.60 -22.76
CA GLU A 166 0.94 12.50 -21.78
C GLU A 166 -0.35 12.49 -20.95
N GLU A 167 -0.85 13.66 -20.55
CA GLU A 167 -2.13 13.78 -19.81
C GLU A 167 -3.33 13.37 -20.68
N VAL A 168 -3.33 13.76 -21.96
CA VAL A 168 -4.34 13.35 -22.94
C VAL A 168 -4.38 11.83 -23.07
N ILE A 169 -3.23 11.20 -23.30
CA ILE A 169 -3.13 9.75 -23.45
C ILE A 169 -3.54 9.03 -22.16
N ARG A 170 -3.14 9.57 -21.00
CA ARG A 170 -3.58 9.04 -19.72
C ARG A 170 -5.11 9.01 -19.61
N VAL A 171 -5.79 10.12 -19.89
CA VAL A 171 -7.26 10.18 -19.84
C VAL A 171 -7.89 9.20 -20.84
N ILE A 172 -7.37 9.15 -22.08
CA ILE A 172 -7.88 8.24 -23.12
C ILE A 172 -7.79 6.78 -22.67
N LEU A 173 -6.69 6.37 -22.04
CA LEU A 173 -6.47 4.99 -21.59
C LEU A 173 -7.16 4.64 -20.26
N THR A 174 -7.40 5.62 -19.39
CA THR A 174 -7.94 5.37 -18.03
C THR A 174 -9.43 5.68 -17.87
N ASP A 175 -9.98 6.61 -18.65
CA ASP A 175 -11.38 7.06 -18.59
C ASP A 175 -12.19 6.68 -19.85
N GLY A 176 -11.56 6.01 -20.81
CA GLY A 176 -12.17 5.48 -22.04
C GLY A 176 -11.97 3.96 -22.17
N SER A 177 -12.69 3.33 -23.10
CA SER A 177 -12.48 1.92 -23.48
C SER A 177 -11.44 1.80 -24.60
N LEU A 178 -10.85 0.61 -24.78
CA LEU A 178 -9.84 0.39 -25.83
C LEU A 178 -10.44 0.26 -27.25
N GLU A 179 -11.66 -0.28 -27.36
CA GLU A 179 -12.36 -0.47 -28.64
C GLU A 179 -13.25 0.75 -28.99
N ASP A 180 -14.29 1.02 -28.18
CA ASP A 180 -15.26 2.10 -28.42
C ASP A 180 -14.92 3.39 -27.64
N ASN A 181 -13.71 3.91 -27.82
CA ASN A 181 -13.23 5.04 -27.03
C ASN A 181 -13.98 6.34 -27.34
N LYS A 182 -14.80 6.81 -26.38
CA LYS A 182 -15.59 8.05 -26.51
C LYS A 182 -14.75 9.28 -26.88
N PHE A 183 -13.50 9.37 -26.44
CA PHE A 183 -12.63 10.50 -26.75
C PHE A 183 -12.12 10.44 -28.18
N LEU A 184 -11.75 9.25 -28.68
CA LEU A 184 -11.34 9.10 -30.10
C LEU A 184 -12.49 9.44 -31.06
N VAL A 185 -13.72 9.06 -30.71
CA VAL A 185 -14.92 9.44 -31.48
C VAL A 185 -15.09 10.96 -31.51
N GLU A 186 -14.92 11.66 -30.38
CA GLU A 186 -14.97 13.12 -30.35
C GLU A 186 -13.79 13.77 -31.10
N ILE A 187 -12.57 13.22 -30.98
CA ILE A 187 -11.38 13.68 -31.71
C ILE A 187 -11.59 13.58 -33.23
N GLU A 188 -12.21 12.50 -33.70
CA GLU A 188 -12.53 12.30 -35.12
C GLU A 188 -13.54 13.33 -35.64
N LYS A 189 -14.56 13.70 -34.86
CA LYS A 189 -15.54 14.74 -35.24
C LYS A 189 -14.93 16.09 -35.59
N TYR A 190 -13.73 16.39 -35.08
CA TYR A 190 -13.00 17.64 -35.33
C TYR A 190 -11.76 17.44 -36.22
N ASP A 191 -11.70 16.32 -36.95
CA ASP A 191 -10.64 16.01 -37.91
C ASP A 191 -9.24 15.89 -37.26
N LEU A 192 -9.17 15.62 -35.95
CA LEU A 192 -7.93 15.58 -35.15
C LEU A 192 -7.32 14.17 -35.01
N LEU A 193 -8.00 13.12 -35.48
CA LEU A 193 -7.57 11.73 -35.27
C LEU A 193 -6.19 11.43 -35.91
N SER A 194 -5.92 11.97 -37.10
CA SER A 194 -4.62 11.83 -37.76
C SER A 194 -3.50 12.52 -36.99
N ALA A 195 -3.77 13.70 -36.41
CA ALA A 195 -2.82 14.43 -35.58
C ALA A 195 -2.54 13.68 -34.27
N PHE A 196 -3.56 13.10 -33.64
CA PHE A 196 -3.43 12.27 -32.45
C PHE A 196 -2.46 11.10 -32.67
N TRP A 197 -2.63 10.32 -33.74
CA TRP A 197 -1.73 9.19 -34.03
C TRP A 197 -0.31 9.62 -34.38
N LYS A 198 -0.15 10.76 -35.06
CA LYS A 198 1.18 11.35 -35.31
C LYS A 198 1.87 11.77 -34.00
N LEU A 199 1.12 12.28 -33.03
CA LEU A 199 1.66 12.58 -31.69
C LEU A 199 2.01 11.29 -30.94
N CYS A 200 1.23 10.20 -31.07
CA CYS A 200 1.62 8.89 -30.54
C CYS A 200 2.94 8.39 -31.14
N GLU A 201 3.15 8.57 -32.44
CA GLU A 201 4.42 8.27 -33.10
C GLU A 201 5.58 9.12 -32.54
N GLN A 202 5.38 10.43 -32.41
CA GLN A 202 6.42 11.35 -31.94
C GLN A 202 6.80 11.11 -30.46
N HIS A 203 5.81 10.91 -29.59
CA HIS A 203 6.00 10.79 -28.15
C HIS A 203 6.32 9.35 -27.71
N PHE A 204 5.76 8.34 -28.38
CA PHE A 204 5.90 6.94 -27.97
C PHE A 204 6.47 6.03 -29.05
N GLY A 205 6.84 6.54 -30.22
CA GLY A 205 7.44 5.74 -31.31
C GLY A 205 6.46 4.73 -31.93
N TYR A 206 5.15 4.96 -31.78
CA TYR A 206 4.11 4.05 -32.26
C TYR A 206 3.82 4.27 -33.75
N THR A 207 4.21 3.32 -34.60
CA THR A 207 4.17 3.43 -36.07
C THR A 207 3.31 2.34 -36.76
N ASP A 208 2.30 1.79 -36.08
CA ASP A 208 1.45 0.75 -36.69
C ASP A 208 0.66 1.32 -37.88
N PRO A 209 0.63 0.63 -39.04
CA PRO A 209 -0.08 1.13 -40.23
C PRO A 209 -1.60 1.17 -40.07
N LYS A 210 -2.16 0.49 -39.07
CA LYS A 210 -3.58 0.51 -38.69
C LYS A 210 -3.66 0.80 -37.18
N PRO A 211 -3.39 2.06 -36.79
CA PRO A 211 -3.18 2.41 -35.40
C PRO A 211 -4.46 2.20 -34.58
N ASN A 212 -4.32 1.66 -33.38
CA ASN A 212 -5.38 1.51 -32.39
C ASN A 212 -4.82 1.50 -30.96
N LEU A 213 -5.69 1.70 -29.97
CA LEU A 213 -5.28 1.84 -28.57
C LEU A 213 -4.74 0.53 -27.98
N GLU A 214 -5.30 -0.62 -28.36
CA GLU A 214 -4.86 -1.93 -27.86
C GLU A 214 -3.40 -2.19 -28.24
N LYS A 215 -3.05 -2.02 -29.51
CA LYS A 215 -1.67 -2.19 -29.98
C LYS A 215 -0.72 -1.13 -29.42
N LEU A 216 -1.18 0.11 -29.24
CA LEU A 216 -0.39 1.15 -28.56
C LEU A 216 -0.06 0.71 -27.14
N LEU A 217 -1.05 0.19 -26.41
CA LEU A 217 -0.89 -0.31 -25.05
C LEU A 217 0.07 -1.50 -24.99
N VAL A 218 -0.08 -2.47 -25.89
CA VAL A 218 0.86 -3.59 -26.03
C VAL A 218 2.27 -3.09 -26.30
N THR A 219 2.46 -2.12 -27.23
CA THR A 219 3.75 -1.48 -27.49
C THR A 219 4.35 -0.86 -26.23
N MET A 220 3.55 -0.14 -25.43
CA MET A 220 4.02 0.47 -24.19
C MET A 220 4.53 -0.59 -23.19
N PHE A 221 3.69 -1.56 -22.85
CA PHE A 221 4.02 -2.58 -21.85
C PHE A 221 5.14 -3.53 -22.30
N VAL A 222 5.16 -3.94 -23.57
CA VAL A 222 6.25 -4.75 -24.13
C VAL A 222 7.57 -3.97 -24.11
N THR A 223 7.55 -2.69 -24.47
CA THR A 223 8.76 -1.85 -24.44
C THR A 223 9.29 -1.67 -23.02
N ALA A 224 8.42 -1.45 -22.03
CA ALA A 224 8.84 -1.38 -20.63
C ALA A 224 9.43 -2.72 -20.15
N THR A 225 8.76 -3.83 -20.47
CA THR A 225 9.22 -5.18 -20.10
C THR A 225 10.57 -5.50 -20.73
N GLU A 226 10.78 -5.18 -22.02
CA GLU A 226 12.06 -5.35 -22.71
C GLU A 226 13.21 -4.64 -22.00
N ARG A 227 12.92 -3.48 -21.40
CA ARG A 227 13.93 -2.72 -20.69
C ARG A 227 14.24 -3.27 -19.32
N GLU A 228 13.31 -3.94 -18.66
CA GLU A 228 13.51 -4.52 -17.32
C GLU A 228 14.10 -5.93 -17.38
N LEU A 229 13.82 -6.66 -18.46
CA LEU A 229 14.27 -8.03 -18.69
C LEU A 229 15.80 -8.08 -18.88
N SER A 230 16.45 -9.05 -18.24
CA SER A 230 17.90 -9.27 -18.43
C SER A 230 18.25 -9.90 -19.79
N GLY A 231 17.28 -10.54 -20.44
CA GLY A 231 17.38 -11.15 -21.77
C GLY A 231 16.54 -10.45 -22.84
N GLU A 232 16.40 -11.09 -24.01
CA GLU A 232 15.53 -10.59 -25.09
C GLU A 232 14.06 -10.93 -24.82
N VAL A 233 13.12 -10.09 -25.24
CA VAL A 233 11.70 -10.42 -25.25
C VAL A 233 11.38 -11.55 -26.24
N PRO A 234 10.26 -12.29 -26.05
CA PRO A 234 9.83 -13.30 -27.00
C PRO A 234 9.82 -12.78 -28.44
N GLN A 235 10.23 -13.61 -29.40
CA GLN A 235 10.36 -13.20 -30.80
C GLN A 235 9.09 -12.51 -31.37
N PRO A 236 7.85 -12.96 -31.08
CA PRO A 236 6.64 -12.27 -31.53
C PRO A 236 6.44 -10.87 -30.94
N TRP A 237 7.08 -10.55 -29.82
CA TRP A 237 6.95 -9.26 -29.13
C TRP A 237 7.89 -8.19 -29.70
N LYS A 238 8.97 -8.59 -30.39
CA LYS A 238 9.97 -7.65 -30.93
C LYS A 238 9.37 -6.57 -31.84
N THR A 239 8.27 -6.87 -32.55
CA THR A 239 7.58 -5.90 -33.41
C THR A 239 6.88 -4.78 -32.63
N PHE A 240 6.65 -4.97 -31.34
CA PHE A 240 6.01 -3.99 -30.45
C PHE A 240 7.03 -3.18 -29.65
N VAL A 241 8.33 -3.47 -29.75
CA VAL A 241 9.37 -2.72 -29.04
C VAL A 241 9.61 -1.37 -29.72
N SER A 242 9.38 -0.30 -28.98
CA SER A 242 9.56 1.08 -29.45
C SER A 242 10.95 1.62 -29.14
N TYR A 243 11.46 2.46 -30.05
CA TYR A 243 12.70 3.22 -29.87
C TYR A 243 12.56 4.40 -28.90
N LYS A 244 11.32 4.78 -28.51
CA LYS A 244 10.99 5.83 -27.53
C LYS A 244 10.78 5.27 -26.11
N SER A 245 11.60 4.31 -25.72
CA SER A 245 11.42 3.56 -24.46
C SER A 245 11.41 4.44 -23.20
N GLY A 246 12.21 5.51 -23.15
CA GLY A 246 12.27 6.40 -22.00
C GLY A 246 10.99 7.19 -21.78
N ASN A 247 10.31 7.60 -22.86
CA ASN A 247 9.01 8.26 -22.75
C ASN A 247 7.93 7.29 -22.26
N ILE A 248 7.92 6.07 -22.81
CA ILE A 248 6.98 5.01 -22.43
C ILE A 248 7.14 4.65 -20.94
N ILE A 249 8.37 4.40 -20.48
CA ILE A 249 8.65 4.02 -19.10
C ILE A 249 8.26 5.16 -18.16
N ALA A 250 8.62 6.41 -18.48
CA ALA A 250 8.23 7.55 -17.64
C ALA A 250 6.70 7.71 -17.54
N PHE A 251 5.96 7.44 -18.62
CA PHE A 251 4.51 7.46 -18.63
C PHE A 251 3.90 6.33 -17.79
N LEU A 252 4.37 5.08 -17.96
CA LEU A 252 3.89 3.93 -17.21
C LEU A 252 4.21 4.02 -15.72
N ASP A 253 5.41 4.49 -15.35
CA ASP A 253 5.78 4.74 -13.95
C ASP A 253 4.89 5.81 -13.32
N ASN A 254 4.52 6.86 -14.07
CA ASN A 254 3.59 7.87 -13.55
C ASN A 254 2.21 7.29 -13.22
N LEU A 255 1.76 6.31 -14.01
CA LEU A 255 0.50 5.59 -13.77
C LEU A 255 0.61 4.62 -12.58
N SER A 256 1.63 3.77 -12.56
CA SER A 256 1.82 2.73 -11.54
C SER A 256 2.06 3.32 -10.14
N ASN A 257 2.84 4.40 -10.06
CA ASN A 257 3.18 5.09 -8.81
C ASN A 257 2.06 6.02 -8.29
N SER A 258 1.03 6.28 -9.08
CA SER A 258 -0.07 7.17 -8.69
C SER A 258 -1.13 6.42 -7.89
N VAL A 259 -1.45 6.89 -6.67
CA VAL A 259 -2.56 6.35 -5.88
C VAL A 259 -3.90 6.41 -6.63
N LEU A 260 -4.08 7.40 -7.52
CA LEU A 260 -5.29 7.57 -8.31
C LEU A 260 -5.38 6.59 -9.49
N TYR A 261 -4.23 6.24 -10.10
CA TYR A 261 -4.21 5.51 -11.38
C TYR A 261 -3.64 4.09 -11.30
N ARG A 262 -2.99 3.71 -10.20
CA ARG A 262 -2.38 2.38 -10.03
C ARG A 262 -3.35 1.20 -10.21
N ASP A 263 -4.62 1.36 -9.84
CA ASP A 263 -5.63 0.33 -10.06
C ASP A 263 -5.97 0.20 -11.55
N ARG A 264 -6.03 1.32 -12.29
CA ARG A 264 -6.20 1.31 -13.75
C ARG A 264 -4.97 0.76 -14.46
N TYR A 265 -3.77 1.06 -13.98
CA TYR A 265 -2.54 0.43 -14.48
C TYR A 265 -2.61 -1.10 -14.37
N ASP A 266 -3.05 -1.62 -13.22
CA ASP A 266 -3.19 -3.08 -13.04
C ASP A 266 -4.19 -3.69 -14.03
N GLU A 267 -5.31 -3.01 -14.30
CA GLU A 267 -6.32 -3.46 -15.28
C GLU A 267 -5.75 -3.48 -16.70
N LEU A 268 -5.04 -2.42 -17.09
CA LEU A 268 -4.38 -2.32 -18.41
C LEU A 268 -3.27 -3.37 -18.57
N SER A 269 -2.45 -3.56 -17.53
CA SER A 269 -1.41 -4.59 -17.47
C SER A 269 -2.01 -5.99 -17.61
N ALA A 270 -3.09 -6.29 -16.89
CA ALA A 270 -3.79 -7.56 -16.98
C ALA A 270 -4.37 -7.82 -18.39
N HIS A 271 -4.98 -6.79 -19.00
CA HIS A 271 -5.51 -6.88 -20.36
C HIS A 271 -4.40 -7.23 -21.37
N VAL A 272 -3.26 -6.54 -21.32
CA VAL A 272 -2.11 -6.84 -22.19
C VAL A 272 -1.55 -8.23 -21.90
N ALA A 273 -1.44 -8.64 -20.64
CA ALA A 273 -0.96 -9.97 -20.28
C ALA A 273 -1.83 -11.09 -20.88
N THR A 274 -3.15 -10.92 -20.86
CA THR A 274 -4.09 -11.85 -21.51
C THR A 274 -3.89 -11.88 -23.02
N GLY A 275 -3.84 -10.72 -23.69
CA GLY A 275 -3.63 -10.63 -25.14
C GLY A 275 -2.31 -11.23 -25.61
N LEU A 276 -1.25 -11.12 -24.80
CA LEU A 276 0.07 -11.70 -25.08
C LEU A 276 0.19 -13.17 -24.67
N ASN A 277 -0.82 -13.75 -24.02
CA ASN A 277 -0.76 -15.07 -23.38
C ASN A 277 0.50 -15.21 -22.51
N LEU A 278 0.71 -14.24 -21.62
CA LEU A 278 1.99 -13.97 -20.94
C LEU A 278 2.61 -15.21 -20.27
N THR A 279 1.80 -15.98 -19.55
CA THR A 279 2.24 -17.20 -18.86
C THR A 279 2.86 -18.22 -19.81
N THR A 280 2.25 -18.40 -20.99
CA THR A 280 2.80 -19.30 -22.01
C THR A 280 4.06 -18.70 -22.63
N ALA A 281 4.02 -17.40 -22.96
CA ALA A 281 5.12 -16.70 -23.61
C ALA A 281 6.41 -16.67 -22.75
N LEU A 282 6.27 -16.59 -21.43
CA LEU A 282 7.39 -16.55 -20.48
C LEU A 282 7.75 -17.92 -19.88
N SER A 283 7.02 -18.99 -20.21
CA SER A 283 7.22 -20.32 -19.60
C SER A 283 8.64 -20.91 -19.78
N GLY A 284 9.37 -20.50 -20.82
CA GLY A 284 10.73 -20.93 -21.11
C GLY A 284 11.83 -20.03 -20.56
N TYR A 285 11.49 -18.93 -19.89
CA TYR A 285 12.47 -18.00 -19.32
C TYR A 285 12.99 -18.53 -17.99
N LEU A 286 14.26 -18.24 -17.72
CA LEU A 286 14.81 -18.49 -16.40
C LEU A 286 14.22 -17.47 -15.43
N PRO A 287 13.77 -17.87 -14.22
CA PRO A 287 13.23 -16.92 -13.24
C PRO A 287 14.21 -15.79 -12.88
N GLU A 288 15.52 -16.02 -12.99
CA GLU A 288 16.56 -15.00 -12.77
C GLU A 288 16.45 -13.81 -13.73
N ASP A 289 16.02 -14.05 -14.97
CA ASP A 289 15.88 -13.00 -15.98
C ASP A 289 14.71 -12.05 -15.69
N LEU A 290 13.76 -12.49 -14.86
CA LEU A 290 12.49 -11.83 -14.57
C LEU A 290 12.47 -11.08 -13.23
N VAL A 291 13.50 -11.23 -12.39
CA VAL A 291 13.53 -10.72 -11.01
C VAL A 291 13.27 -9.21 -10.92
N ASP A 292 13.78 -8.46 -11.90
CA ASP A 292 13.68 -7.00 -11.94
C ASP A 292 12.46 -6.48 -12.74
N CYS A 293 11.67 -7.37 -13.36
CA CYS A 293 10.48 -7.00 -14.10
C CYS A 293 9.26 -6.76 -13.19
N ASP A 294 8.57 -5.63 -13.37
CA ASP A 294 7.42 -5.22 -12.55
C ASP A 294 6.23 -4.73 -13.39
N THR A 295 6.26 -5.00 -14.70
CA THR A 295 5.18 -4.64 -15.64
C THR A 295 3.92 -5.49 -15.48
N PHE A 296 4.05 -6.75 -15.06
CA PHE A 296 2.94 -7.72 -14.98
C PHE A 296 2.98 -8.56 -13.70
N ILE A 297 1.84 -8.68 -13.03
CA ILE A 297 1.67 -9.55 -11.84
C ILE A 297 1.91 -11.05 -12.14
N ALA A 298 1.75 -11.47 -13.41
CA ALA A 298 2.05 -12.84 -13.82
C ALA A 298 3.55 -13.20 -13.69
N ILE A 299 4.43 -12.21 -13.57
CA ILE A 299 5.84 -12.44 -13.26
C ILE A 299 6.01 -12.88 -11.81
N ASP A 300 5.28 -12.27 -10.86
CA ASP A 300 5.24 -12.75 -9.48
C ASP A 300 4.72 -14.19 -9.39
N GLN A 301 3.82 -14.62 -10.29
CA GLN A 301 3.37 -16.03 -10.33
C GLN A 301 4.53 -16.98 -10.65
N ILE A 302 5.39 -16.63 -11.61
CA ILE A 302 6.57 -17.42 -11.98
C ILE A 302 7.57 -17.47 -10.83
N ILE A 303 7.85 -16.31 -10.21
CA ILE A 303 8.80 -16.20 -9.09
C ILE A 303 8.29 -16.97 -7.88
N VAL A 304 7.01 -16.81 -7.51
CA VAL A 304 6.41 -17.52 -6.38
C VAL A 304 6.40 -19.02 -6.65
N LYS A 305 6.05 -19.47 -7.86
CA LYS A 305 6.16 -20.89 -8.22
C LYS A 305 7.57 -21.44 -8.02
N TRP A 306 8.59 -20.71 -8.49
CA TRP A 306 9.99 -21.10 -8.27
C TRP A 306 10.33 -21.20 -6.78
N ILE A 307 9.93 -20.21 -5.96
CA ILE A 307 10.17 -20.24 -4.51
C ILE A 307 9.48 -21.44 -3.88
N VAL A 308 8.20 -21.69 -4.18
CA VAL A 308 7.45 -22.84 -3.62
C VAL A 308 8.11 -24.17 -4.00
N GLU A 309 8.57 -24.32 -5.25
CA GLU A 309 9.31 -25.50 -5.68
C GLU A 309 10.62 -25.69 -4.91
N ARG A 310 11.39 -24.61 -4.67
CA ARG A 310 12.63 -24.68 -3.86
C ARG A 310 12.34 -25.04 -2.41
N LEU A 311 11.36 -24.37 -1.80
CA LEU A 311 10.99 -24.61 -0.40
C LEU A 311 10.43 -26.02 -0.18
N THR A 312 9.60 -26.52 -1.10
CA THR A 312 9.07 -27.89 -1.04
C THR A 312 10.17 -28.94 -1.19
N ALA A 313 11.25 -28.60 -1.89
CA ALA A 313 12.46 -29.42 -1.99
C ALA A 313 13.47 -29.18 -0.85
N GLU A 314 13.12 -28.36 0.15
CA GLU A 314 13.97 -27.95 1.28
C GLU A 314 15.30 -27.27 0.85
N ASP A 315 15.35 -26.72 -0.37
CA ASP A 315 16.52 -26.05 -0.94
C ASP A 315 16.63 -24.59 -0.46
N THR A 316 17.06 -24.42 0.80
CA THR A 316 17.30 -23.11 1.41
C THR A 316 18.54 -22.39 0.88
N GLY A 317 19.38 -23.09 0.11
CA GLY A 317 20.56 -22.53 -0.55
C GLY A 317 20.25 -21.86 -1.91
N ALA A 318 19.04 -22.05 -2.43
CA ALA A 318 18.62 -21.51 -3.73
C ALA A 318 18.66 -19.99 -3.77
N LYS A 319 19.09 -19.45 -4.92
CA LYS A 319 19.18 -18.01 -5.20
C LYS A 319 18.74 -17.71 -6.61
N LEU A 320 18.20 -16.52 -6.82
CA LEU A 320 18.06 -15.92 -8.14
C LEU A 320 18.98 -14.70 -8.20
N ASP A 321 19.96 -14.73 -9.11
CA ASP A 321 21.06 -13.77 -9.16
C ASP A 321 21.75 -13.66 -7.77
N ARG A 322 21.67 -12.49 -7.12
CA ARG A 322 22.27 -12.21 -5.82
C ARG A 322 21.31 -12.36 -4.64
N TYR A 323 20.04 -12.66 -4.89
CA TYR A 323 18.99 -12.68 -3.87
C TYR A 323 18.74 -14.09 -3.36
N ASP A 324 18.88 -14.30 -2.05
CA ASP A 324 18.28 -15.46 -1.38
C ASP A 324 16.76 -15.31 -1.30
N ILE A 325 16.07 -16.39 -0.94
CA ILE A 325 14.59 -16.41 -0.90
C ILE A 325 14.02 -15.30 0.01
N PRO A 326 14.50 -15.08 1.25
CA PRO A 326 13.99 -14.00 2.10
C PRO A 326 14.19 -12.60 1.50
N THR A 327 15.38 -12.32 0.93
CA THR A 327 15.68 -11.01 0.32
C THR A 327 14.88 -10.81 -0.97
N LEU A 328 14.66 -11.87 -1.73
CA LEU A 328 13.79 -11.85 -2.91
C LEU A 328 12.34 -11.55 -2.53
N CYS A 329 11.82 -12.18 -1.47
CA CYS A 329 10.49 -11.89 -0.94
C CYS A 329 10.36 -10.41 -0.52
N ASP A 330 11.36 -9.87 0.19
CA ASP A 330 11.36 -8.45 0.58
C ASP A 330 11.36 -7.52 -0.64
N LYS A 331 12.23 -7.78 -1.64
CA LYS A 331 12.30 -7.01 -2.89
C LYS A 331 10.97 -7.00 -3.63
N ARG A 332 10.38 -8.18 -3.89
CA ARG A 332 9.12 -8.29 -4.64
C ARG A 332 7.94 -7.69 -3.87
N SER A 333 7.91 -7.81 -2.55
CA SER A 333 6.86 -7.19 -1.72
C SER A 333 6.86 -5.66 -1.76
N LYS A 334 7.97 -5.03 -2.17
CA LYS A 334 8.15 -3.57 -2.27
C LYS A 334 7.98 -3.01 -3.68
N MET A 335 7.82 -3.88 -4.67
CA MET A 335 7.52 -3.53 -6.05
C MET A 335 6.04 -3.13 -6.22
N HIS A 336 5.65 -2.66 -7.39
CA HIS A 336 4.31 -2.13 -7.70
C HIS A 336 3.19 -3.11 -7.32
N PHE A 337 3.32 -4.38 -7.73
CA PHE A 337 2.35 -5.42 -7.39
C PHE A 337 2.48 -5.94 -5.95
N GLY A 338 3.48 -5.49 -5.19
CA GLY A 338 3.71 -5.85 -3.79
C GLY A 338 2.47 -5.67 -2.90
N ARG A 339 1.66 -4.64 -3.17
CA ARG A 339 0.37 -4.41 -2.46
C ARG A 339 -0.65 -5.55 -2.62
N ARG A 340 -0.53 -6.34 -3.70
CA ARG A 340 -1.38 -7.50 -4.00
C ARG A 340 -0.72 -8.82 -3.57
N THR A 341 0.61 -8.85 -3.45
CA THR A 341 1.40 -10.07 -3.20
C THR A 341 2.08 -10.12 -1.82
N GLU A 342 1.95 -9.06 -1.01
CA GLU A 342 2.61 -8.93 0.30
C GLU A 342 2.39 -10.16 1.20
N LYS A 343 1.15 -10.63 1.31
CA LYS A 343 0.82 -11.81 2.14
C LYS A 343 1.39 -13.10 1.57
N THR A 344 1.45 -13.24 0.26
CA THR A 344 2.10 -14.37 -0.39
C THR A 344 3.60 -14.39 -0.08
N TYR A 345 4.30 -13.27 -0.24
CA TYR A 345 5.73 -13.21 0.08
C TYR A 345 6.02 -13.31 1.59
N GLN A 346 5.13 -12.83 2.46
CA GLN A 346 5.20 -13.04 3.91
C GLN A 346 5.09 -14.53 4.27
N LEU A 347 4.14 -15.25 3.65
CA LEU A 347 3.96 -16.70 3.81
C LEU A 347 5.24 -17.44 3.43
N LEU A 348 5.80 -17.17 2.24
CA LEU A 348 7.01 -17.82 1.74
C LEU A 348 8.24 -17.54 2.62
N SER A 349 8.39 -16.30 3.09
CA SER A 349 9.48 -15.93 4.00
C SER A 349 9.37 -16.65 5.35
N SER A 350 8.14 -16.79 5.88
CA SER A 350 7.88 -17.53 7.12
C SER A 350 8.15 -19.02 6.93
N ALA A 351 7.73 -19.60 5.80
CA ALA A 351 7.99 -20.99 5.43
C ALA A 351 9.50 -21.28 5.32
N PHE A 352 10.27 -20.40 4.68
CA PHE A 352 11.73 -20.52 4.59
C PHE A 352 12.36 -20.67 5.98
N ARG A 353 12.01 -19.78 6.92
CA ARG A 353 12.55 -19.79 8.28
C ARG A 353 12.16 -21.04 9.08
N LEU A 354 10.97 -21.57 8.83
CA LEU A 354 10.53 -22.83 9.43
C LEU A 354 11.30 -24.02 8.85
N ILE A 355 11.57 -24.02 7.54
CA ILE A 355 12.39 -25.04 6.88
C ILE A 355 13.84 -25.03 7.39
N GLU A 356 14.40 -23.87 7.71
CA GLU A 356 15.71 -23.80 8.39
C GLU A 356 15.71 -24.53 9.76
N ALA A 357 14.55 -24.69 10.39
CA ALA A 357 14.38 -25.44 11.63
C ALA A 357 14.13 -26.96 11.42
N ALA A 358 14.13 -27.47 10.19
CA ALA A 358 13.94 -28.91 9.91
C ALA A 358 14.99 -29.80 10.61
N ASN A 359 16.20 -29.28 10.82
CA ASN A 359 17.27 -29.98 11.55
C ASN A 359 17.43 -29.48 13.00
N TYR A 360 16.32 -29.08 13.64
CA TYR A 360 16.37 -28.56 15.00
C TYR A 360 16.96 -29.59 15.97
N ILE A 361 17.81 -29.09 16.88
CA ILE A 361 18.44 -29.82 17.98
C ILE A 361 18.17 -29.05 19.25
N ALA A 362 17.41 -29.63 20.17
CA ALA A 362 17.13 -29.02 21.47
C ALA A 362 18.40 -28.97 22.34
N PRO A 363 18.66 -27.87 23.08
CA PRO A 363 19.72 -27.84 24.09
C PRO A 363 19.48 -28.86 25.21
N GLU A 364 20.57 -29.31 25.82
CA GLU A 364 20.52 -30.08 27.06
C GLU A 364 20.49 -29.12 28.26
N GLY A 365 19.68 -29.46 29.27
CA GLY A 365 19.57 -28.73 30.53
C GLY A 365 18.54 -27.60 30.51
N PHE A 366 17.73 -27.50 31.56
CA PHE A 366 16.58 -26.59 31.64
C PHE A 366 16.94 -25.13 31.34
N LYS A 367 18.01 -24.63 31.97
CA LYS A 367 18.52 -23.27 31.78
C LYS A 367 18.88 -22.98 30.32
N ASN A 368 19.59 -23.89 29.67
CA ASN A 368 20.04 -23.70 28.28
C ASN A 368 18.85 -23.69 27.31
N ILE A 369 17.83 -24.50 27.58
CA ILE A 369 16.57 -24.49 26.81
C ILE A 369 15.88 -23.12 26.96
N ILE A 370 15.75 -22.61 28.18
CA ILE A 370 15.17 -21.27 28.42
C ILE A 370 15.97 -20.17 27.71
N ASP A 371 17.29 -20.16 27.88
CA ASP A 371 18.16 -19.13 27.30
C ASP A 371 18.11 -19.15 25.78
N ARG A 372 18.09 -20.34 25.16
CA ARG A 372 17.96 -20.48 23.71
C ARG A 372 16.57 -20.09 23.23
N TYR A 373 15.51 -20.48 23.94
CA TYR A 373 14.14 -20.11 23.57
C TYR A 373 13.96 -18.59 23.55
N ARG A 374 14.43 -17.90 24.60
CA ARG A 374 14.39 -16.43 24.69
C ARG A 374 15.18 -15.74 23.58
N LYS A 375 16.30 -16.33 23.15
CA LYS A 375 17.19 -15.75 22.15
C LYS A 375 16.74 -16.02 20.72
N THR A 376 16.36 -17.26 20.40
CA THR A 376 16.13 -17.71 19.02
C THR A 376 14.90 -18.59 18.84
N ASP A 377 14.64 -19.57 19.70
CA ASP A 377 13.64 -20.60 19.34
C ASP A 377 12.19 -20.07 19.38
N HIS A 378 11.90 -19.01 20.15
CA HIS A 378 10.62 -18.30 20.06
C HIS A 378 10.31 -17.74 18.65
N LEU A 379 11.34 -17.52 17.82
CA LEU A 379 11.15 -17.12 16.43
C LEU A 379 10.52 -18.24 15.61
N ILE A 380 10.77 -19.51 15.92
CA ILE A 380 10.13 -20.64 15.23
C ILE A 380 8.61 -20.59 15.49
N ASP A 381 8.19 -20.39 16.74
CA ASP A 381 6.78 -20.22 17.10
C ASP A 381 6.14 -18.96 16.47
N GLN A 382 6.92 -17.88 16.34
CA GLN A 382 6.50 -16.64 15.70
C GLN A 382 6.28 -16.83 14.19
N GLU A 383 7.24 -17.46 13.50
CA GLU A 383 7.16 -17.69 12.06
C GLU A 383 6.07 -18.71 11.71
N TYR A 384 5.85 -19.72 12.56
CA TYR A 384 4.72 -20.64 12.42
C TYR A 384 3.37 -19.90 12.49
N ARG A 385 3.22 -19.01 13.48
CA ARG A 385 2.03 -18.14 13.57
C ARG A 385 1.88 -17.23 12.34
N LYS A 386 2.97 -16.60 11.90
CA LYS A 386 2.97 -15.68 10.74
C LYS A 386 2.69 -16.39 9.43
N PHE A 387 3.20 -17.61 9.27
CA PHE A 387 2.91 -18.47 8.13
C PHE A 387 1.42 -18.70 8.01
N TYR A 388 0.77 -19.20 9.07
CA TYR A 388 -0.66 -19.48 9.03
C TYR A 388 -1.53 -18.23 8.96
N TYR A 389 -1.14 -17.14 9.64
CA TYR A 389 -1.81 -15.85 9.47
C TYR A 389 -1.79 -15.39 8.00
N ALA A 390 -0.64 -15.52 7.33
CA ALA A 390 -0.52 -15.15 5.92
C ALA A 390 -1.25 -16.14 4.99
N PHE A 391 -1.17 -17.44 5.26
CA PHE A 391 -1.86 -18.51 4.53
C PHE A 391 -3.39 -18.29 4.54
N ASP A 392 -3.97 -18.02 5.70
CA ASP A 392 -5.42 -17.78 5.82
C ASP A 392 -5.84 -16.52 5.08
N LYS A 393 -5.00 -15.47 5.07
CA LYS A 393 -5.28 -14.25 4.30
C LYS A 393 -5.18 -14.50 2.80
N VAL A 394 -4.16 -15.20 2.33
CA VAL A 394 -4.00 -15.55 0.91
C VAL A 394 -5.26 -16.29 0.42
N ASN A 395 -5.69 -17.33 1.13
CA ASN A 395 -6.90 -18.09 0.78
C ASN A 395 -8.19 -17.23 0.87
N ALA A 396 -8.33 -16.37 1.88
CA ALA A 396 -9.52 -15.52 2.01
C ALA A 396 -9.62 -14.42 0.94
N PHE A 397 -8.49 -13.86 0.48
CA PHE A 397 -8.46 -12.87 -0.59
C PHE A 397 -8.88 -13.46 -1.95
N GLU A 398 -8.60 -14.75 -2.18
CA GLU A 398 -8.93 -15.48 -3.40
C GLU A 398 -10.45 -15.60 -3.66
N GLU A 399 -11.26 -15.71 -2.62
CA GLU A 399 -12.72 -15.77 -2.75
C GLU A 399 -13.36 -14.44 -3.21
N SER A 400 -12.63 -13.31 -3.10
CA SER A 400 -13.22 -11.97 -3.18
C SER A 400 -12.84 -11.13 -4.42
N ARG A 401 -11.83 -11.53 -5.22
CA ARG A 401 -11.39 -10.76 -6.40
C ARG A 401 -10.91 -11.63 -7.57
N GLU A 402 -11.35 -11.31 -8.79
CA GLU A 402 -10.72 -11.79 -10.02
C GLU A 402 -9.27 -11.26 -10.12
N GLY A 403 -8.31 -12.16 -10.38
CA GLY A 403 -6.91 -11.80 -10.69
C GLY A 403 -5.91 -11.80 -9.53
N GLY A 404 -6.23 -12.37 -8.36
CA GLY A 404 -5.23 -12.63 -7.30
C GLY A 404 -4.23 -13.72 -7.68
N LEU A 405 -2.99 -13.62 -7.20
CA LEU A 405 -1.93 -14.62 -7.44
C LEU A 405 -2.36 -16.04 -7.02
N GLY A 406 -3.15 -16.09 -5.95
CA GLY A 406 -3.68 -17.27 -5.31
C GLY A 406 -4.50 -18.19 -6.21
N ARG A 407 -5.46 -17.65 -6.97
CA ARG A 407 -6.32 -18.43 -7.87
C ARG A 407 -5.54 -19.12 -8.99
N ALA A 408 -4.41 -18.55 -9.42
CA ALA A 408 -3.50 -19.18 -10.38
C ALA A 408 -2.68 -20.32 -9.74
N MET A 409 -2.55 -20.33 -8.41
CA MET A 409 -1.85 -21.38 -7.65
C MET A 409 -2.78 -22.42 -7.02
N GLU A 410 -4.08 -22.13 -6.85
CA GLU A 410 -5.10 -23.12 -6.47
C GLU A 410 -5.16 -24.28 -7.48
N GLU A 411 -4.95 -24.01 -8.77
CA GLU A 411 -4.85 -25.06 -9.80
C GLU A 411 -3.63 -26.00 -9.59
N THR A 412 -2.67 -25.66 -8.71
CA THR A 412 -1.40 -26.40 -8.53
C THR A 412 -1.18 -27.07 -7.17
N SER A 413 -2.14 -27.04 -6.22
CA SER A 413 -2.03 -27.66 -4.86
C SER A 413 -0.72 -27.38 -4.10
N ALA A 414 0.04 -26.37 -4.53
CA ALA A 414 1.45 -26.20 -4.17
C ALA A 414 1.59 -25.56 -2.78
N PHE A 415 0.74 -24.58 -2.46
CA PHE A 415 0.69 -24.02 -1.10
C PHE A 415 0.23 -25.02 -0.06
N GLU A 416 -0.66 -25.95 -0.41
CA GLU A 416 -1.10 -27.01 0.51
C GLU A 416 0.03 -28.02 0.78
N THR A 417 0.84 -28.32 -0.24
CA THR A 417 2.04 -29.15 -0.09
C THR A 417 3.06 -28.46 0.82
N LEU A 418 3.32 -27.17 0.60
CA LEU A 418 4.22 -26.38 1.46
C LEU A 418 3.68 -26.26 2.89
N ARG A 419 2.36 -26.06 3.07
CA ARG A 419 1.68 -26.04 4.37
C ARG A 419 1.88 -27.37 5.10
N SER A 420 1.74 -28.50 4.39
CA SER A 420 1.95 -29.83 4.96
C SER A 420 3.40 -30.05 5.41
N LEU A 421 4.38 -29.58 4.62
CA LEU A 421 5.80 -29.61 4.99
C LEU A 421 6.08 -28.77 6.25
N VAL A 422 5.59 -27.52 6.28
CA VAL A 422 5.73 -26.62 7.43
C VAL A 422 5.13 -27.24 8.69
N GLU A 423 3.92 -27.80 8.60
CA GLU A 423 3.24 -28.46 9.71
C GLU A 423 4.03 -29.67 10.23
N ASN A 424 4.59 -30.46 9.31
CA ASN A 424 5.41 -31.61 9.65
C ASN A 424 6.68 -31.19 10.41
N ILE A 425 7.41 -30.19 9.90
CA ILE A 425 8.63 -29.68 10.54
C ILE A 425 8.33 -29.14 11.94
N TYR A 426 7.30 -28.29 12.06
CA TYR A 426 6.93 -27.71 13.35
C TYR A 426 6.54 -28.79 14.37
N THR A 427 5.77 -29.80 13.95
CA THR A 427 5.31 -30.87 14.84
C THR A 427 6.42 -31.87 15.19
N ASN A 428 7.13 -32.39 14.19
CA ASN A 428 8.00 -33.56 14.34
C ASN A 428 9.47 -33.18 14.56
N GLU A 429 9.94 -32.10 13.97
CA GLU A 429 11.35 -31.70 14.08
C GLU A 429 11.56 -30.69 15.20
N TYR A 430 10.60 -29.79 15.43
CA TYR A 430 10.68 -28.81 16.50
C TYR A 430 10.03 -29.28 17.81
N LEU A 431 8.70 -29.40 17.86
CA LEU A 431 7.99 -29.73 19.10
C LEU A 431 8.36 -31.11 19.65
N ALA A 432 8.37 -32.15 18.81
CA ALA A 432 8.68 -33.52 19.29
C ALA A 432 10.11 -33.68 19.82
N LYS A 433 11.06 -32.80 19.44
CA LYS A 433 12.42 -32.79 20.01
C LYS A 433 12.57 -31.85 21.21
N LEU A 434 11.88 -30.71 21.21
CA LEU A 434 11.95 -29.72 22.29
C LEU A 434 11.22 -30.17 23.55
N LEU A 435 10.01 -30.71 23.41
CA LEU A 435 9.15 -30.99 24.56
C LEU A 435 9.69 -32.07 25.51
N PRO A 436 10.24 -33.21 25.03
CA PRO A 436 10.87 -34.17 25.91
C PRO A 436 12.04 -33.57 26.69
N LYS A 437 12.91 -32.78 26.03
CA LYS A 437 14.04 -32.10 26.67
C LYS A 437 13.64 -31.05 27.69
N TRP A 438 12.58 -30.30 27.40
CA TRP A 438 11.98 -29.40 28.39
C TRP A 438 11.50 -30.15 29.62
N ASN A 439 10.83 -31.29 29.42
CA ASN A 439 10.26 -32.10 30.50
C ASN A 439 11.32 -32.91 31.29
N GLU A 440 12.43 -33.30 30.66
CA GLU A 440 13.62 -33.78 31.38
C GLU A 440 14.20 -32.65 32.24
N GLY A 441 14.32 -31.44 31.68
CA GLY A 441 14.91 -30.30 32.37
C GLY A 441 14.07 -29.78 33.54
N ILE A 442 12.75 -29.76 33.43
CA ILE A 442 11.88 -29.25 34.52
C ILE A 442 11.93 -30.12 35.78
N GLN A 443 12.40 -31.37 35.66
CA GLN A 443 12.63 -32.29 36.78
C GLN A 443 13.99 -32.05 37.48
N GLU A 444 14.85 -31.19 36.94
CA GLU A 444 16.12 -30.84 37.59
C GLU A 444 15.87 -30.12 38.93
N GLU A 445 16.74 -30.37 39.92
CA GLU A 445 16.61 -29.85 41.29
C GLU A 445 16.46 -28.32 41.35
N ASN A 446 17.14 -27.59 40.45
CA ASN A 446 17.17 -26.14 40.43
C ASN A 446 16.18 -25.52 39.41
N ALA A 447 15.36 -26.31 38.70
CA ALA A 447 14.51 -25.83 37.61
C ALA A 447 13.61 -24.66 38.04
N MET A 448 13.00 -24.75 39.22
CA MET A 448 12.10 -23.73 39.79
C MET A 448 12.82 -22.46 40.28
N SER A 449 14.13 -22.36 40.08
CA SER A 449 14.95 -21.21 40.46
C SER A 449 15.70 -20.55 39.28
N GLU A 450 15.67 -21.16 38.10
CA GLU A 450 16.36 -20.64 36.91
C GLU A 450 15.78 -19.31 36.42
N ILE A 451 14.46 -19.14 36.49
CA ILE A 451 13.75 -17.90 36.17
C ILE A 451 12.69 -17.58 37.23
N PRO A 452 12.22 -16.32 37.31
CA PRO A 452 11.16 -15.95 38.24
C PRO A 452 9.90 -16.82 38.07
N LEU A 453 9.33 -17.26 39.18
CA LEU A 453 8.06 -17.99 39.18
C LEU A 453 6.88 -17.01 39.10
N GLN A 454 5.86 -17.35 38.32
CA GLN A 454 4.64 -16.55 38.16
C GLN A 454 3.94 -16.27 39.49
N ARG A 455 3.93 -17.23 40.44
CA ARG A 455 3.38 -17.00 41.80
C ARG A 455 4.09 -15.89 42.59
N ASN A 456 5.26 -15.44 42.14
CA ASN A 456 5.98 -14.32 42.74
C ASN A 456 5.76 -12.99 41.98
N PHE A 457 4.92 -12.95 40.95
CA PHE A 457 4.74 -11.81 40.06
C PHE A 457 4.45 -10.51 40.81
N TYR A 458 3.42 -10.50 41.65
CA TYR A 458 3.01 -9.29 42.37
C TYR A 458 4.15 -8.75 43.24
N ARG A 459 4.81 -9.63 44.01
CA ARG A 459 5.92 -9.25 44.90
C ARG A 459 7.10 -8.66 44.12
N ARG A 460 7.38 -9.21 42.94
CA ARG A 460 8.54 -8.81 42.12
C ARG A 460 8.30 -7.53 41.33
N HIS A 461 7.10 -7.36 40.76
CA HIS A 461 6.84 -6.31 39.78
C HIS A 461 5.88 -5.22 40.25
N VAL A 462 4.99 -5.50 41.20
CA VAL A 462 3.89 -4.58 41.58
C VAL A 462 4.07 -4.00 42.99
N LEU A 463 4.42 -4.83 43.98
CA LEU A 463 4.40 -4.49 45.42
C LEU A 463 5.15 -3.19 45.76
N ASN A 464 6.33 -2.98 45.17
CA ASN A 464 7.21 -1.85 45.49
C ASN A 464 7.05 -0.67 44.52
N SER A 465 6.05 -0.70 43.63
CA SER A 465 5.83 0.37 42.66
C SER A 465 5.28 1.62 43.33
N LYS A 466 6.03 2.71 43.25
CA LYS A 466 5.62 4.03 43.77
C LYS A 466 4.64 4.75 42.86
N GLU A 467 4.62 4.36 41.59
CA GLU A 467 3.77 4.95 40.55
C GLU A 467 2.50 4.13 40.40
N ARG A 468 1.39 4.78 39.99
CA ARG A 468 0.19 4.05 39.60
C ARG A 468 0.55 3.07 38.49
N THR A 469 0.25 1.79 38.71
CA THR A 469 0.67 0.70 37.84
C THR A 469 -0.55 -0.02 37.27
N VAL A 470 -0.59 -0.17 35.95
CA VAL A 470 -1.63 -0.93 35.26
C VAL A 470 -1.06 -2.29 34.88
N VAL A 471 -1.65 -3.37 35.37
CA VAL A 471 -1.30 -4.73 34.97
C VAL A 471 -2.31 -5.22 33.96
N ILE A 472 -1.88 -5.47 32.73
CA ILE A 472 -2.70 -6.06 31.66
C ILE A 472 -2.37 -7.55 31.59
N ILE A 473 -3.35 -8.39 31.87
CA ILE A 473 -3.22 -9.84 31.82
C ILE A 473 -3.94 -10.32 30.57
N SER A 474 -3.18 -10.75 29.56
CA SER A 474 -3.72 -11.32 28.33
C SER A 474 -3.78 -12.84 28.45
N ASP A 475 -5.00 -13.37 28.46
CA ASP A 475 -5.30 -14.80 28.50
C ASP A 475 -4.66 -15.52 27.29
N ALA A 476 -4.00 -16.65 27.54
CA ALA A 476 -3.27 -17.45 26.55
C ALA A 476 -2.19 -16.71 25.71
N MET A 477 -1.52 -15.68 26.25
CA MET A 477 -0.46 -14.97 25.51
C MET A 477 0.91 -15.67 25.60
N ARG A 478 1.38 -16.24 24.47
CA ARG A 478 2.72 -16.85 24.36
C ARG A 478 3.84 -15.80 24.46
N TYR A 479 5.03 -16.25 24.87
CA TYR A 479 6.23 -15.41 24.91
C TYR A 479 6.54 -14.72 23.57
N GLU A 480 6.41 -15.42 22.43
CA GLU A 480 6.69 -14.84 21.11
C GLU A 480 5.72 -13.70 20.73
N VAL A 481 4.45 -13.81 21.15
CA VAL A 481 3.44 -12.74 20.97
C VAL A 481 3.85 -11.53 21.81
N GLY A 482 4.31 -11.77 23.05
CA GLY A 482 4.89 -10.73 23.90
C GLY A 482 6.13 -10.09 23.30
N GLN A 483 6.98 -10.87 22.63
CA GLN A 483 8.19 -10.38 21.96
C GLN A 483 7.87 -9.48 20.78
N GLU A 484 6.80 -9.79 20.04
CA GLU A 484 6.31 -8.92 18.96
C GLU A 484 5.67 -7.64 19.50
N LEU A 485 4.82 -7.72 20.54
CA LEU A 485 4.29 -6.54 21.22
C LEU A 485 5.44 -5.65 21.71
N PHE A 486 6.46 -6.23 22.33
CA PHE A 486 7.65 -5.50 22.78
C PHE A 486 8.33 -4.74 21.64
N ARG A 487 8.63 -5.40 20.52
CA ARG A 487 9.24 -4.75 19.35
C ARG A 487 8.40 -3.59 18.81
N ARG A 488 7.07 -3.77 18.72
CA ARG A 488 6.17 -2.71 18.22
C ARG A 488 6.04 -1.55 19.21
N MET A 489 6.04 -1.82 20.51
CA MET A 489 6.04 -0.78 21.53
C MET A 489 7.37 0.00 21.52
N GLN A 490 8.51 -0.63 21.22
CA GLN A 490 9.79 0.07 21.05
C GLN A 490 9.82 1.01 19.84
N ASP A 491 8.89 0.87 18.90
CA ASP A 491 8.78 1.80 17.78
C ASP A 491 8.08 3.11 18.17
N ASP A 492 7.41 3.18 19.32
CA ASP A 492 6.84 4.43 19.81
C ASP A 492 7.95 5.25 20.51
N PRO A 493 8.27 6.47 20.02
CA PRO A 493 9.30 7.33 20.63
C PRO A 493 9.00 7.72 22.08
N LYS A 494 7.74 7.59 22.53
CA LYS A 494 7.34 7.88 23.91
C LYS A 494 7.39 6.65 24.81
N CYS A 495 7.81 5.51 24.30
CA CYS A 495 7.77 4.25 25.03
C CYS A 495 9.18 3.78 25.40
N THR A 496 9.41 3.60 26.69
CA THR A 496 10.51 2.77 27.18
C THR A 496 9.93 1.44 27.63
N ALA A 497 10.26 0.36 26.92
CA ALA A 497 9.83 -0.99 27.28
C ALA A 497 11.02 -1.84 27.73
N LYS A 498 10.79 -2.76 28.66
CA LYS A 498 11.68 -3.87 29.03
C LYS A 498 10.90 -5.17 28.99
N MET A 499 11.54 -6.24 28.52
CA MET A 499 10.94 -7.56 28.48
C MET A 499 11.72 -8.52 29.38
N ASP A 500 10.99 -9.21 30.25
CA ASP A 500 11.47 -10.33 31.05
C ASP A 500 10.57 -11.56 30.77
N VAL A 501 10.93 -12.69 31.36
CA VAL A 501 10.16 -13.94 31.30
C VAL A 501 9.92 -14.46 32.71
N GLN A 502 8.82 -15.16 32.91
CA GLN A 502 8.56 -15.92 34.12
C GLN A 502 8.04 -17.33 33.78
N LEU A 503 8.26 -18.27 34.69
CA LEU A 503 7.72 -19.61 34.61
C LEU A 503 6.29 -19.62 35.17
N SER A 504 5.31 -19.90 34.31
CA SER A 504 3.91 -20.11 34.71
C SER A 504 3.79 -21.30 35.67
N VAL A 505 2.70 -21.32 36.43
CA VAL A 505 2.29 -22.47 37.23
C VAL A 505 1.89 -23.66 36.36
N LEU A 506 1.91 -24.85 36.96
CA LEU A 506 1.41 -26.09 36.34
C LEU A 506 0.28 -26.69 37.20
N PRO A 507 -0.92 -26.98 36.68
CA PRO A 507 -1.33 -26.82 35.29
C PRO A 507 -1.32 -25.35 34.85
N SER A 508 -0.90 -25.12 33.60
CA SER A 508 -0.76 -23.80 32.97
C SER A 508 -2.08 -23.36 32.34
N TYR A 509 -3.08 -23.15 33.20
CA TYR A 509 -4.46 -22.81 32.80
C TYR A 509 -4.97 -21.58 33.54
N THR A 510 -6.02 -20.98 32.98
CA THR A 510 -6.55 -19.68 33.36
C THR A 510 -6.73 -19.49 34.86
N ARG A 511 -7.41 -20.41 35.56
CA ARG A 511 -7.80 -20.19 36.97
C ARG A 511 -6.59 -20.12 37.90
N LEU A 512 -5.62 -21.02 37.75
CA LEU A 512 -4.42 -21.02 38.60
C LEU A 512 -3.42 -19.97 38.15
N GLY A 513 -3.25 -19.77 36.85
CA GLY A 513 -2.37 -18.72 36.30
C GLY A 513 -2.81 -17.32 36.74
N MET A 514 -4.09 -16.98 36.58
CA MET A 514 -4.63 -15.68 37.01
C MET A 514 -4.54 -15.47 38.52
N ALA A 515 -4.80 -16.51 39.32
CA ALA A 515 -4.67 -16.43 40.78
C ALA A 515 -3.21 -16.22 41.22
N SER A 516 -2.25 -16.82 40.51
CA SER A 516 -0.82 -16.70 40.79
C SER A 516 -0.26 -15.30 40.56
N LEU A 517 -0.91 -14.50 39.71
CA LEU A 517 -0.55 -13.10 39.43
C LEU A 517 -1.07 -12.11 40.51
N LEU A 518 -1.95 -12.55 41.41
CA LEU A 518 -2.47 -11.73 42.51
C LEU A 518 -1.52 -11.71 43.71
N PRO A 519 -1.61 -10.68 44.58
CA PRO A 519 -0.92 -10.71 45.85
C PRO A 519 -1.47 -11.83 46.74
N HIS A 520 -0.58 -12.60 47.37
CA HIS A 520 -0.96 -13.65 48.30
C HIS A 520 0.18 -14.00 49.26
N ASN A 521 -0.18 -14.47 50.46
CA ASN A 521 0.72 -15.20 51.35
C ASN A 521 0.58 -16.72 51.15
N THR A 522 -0.62 -17.17 50.81
CA THR A 522 -0.97 -18.57 50.57
C THR A 522 -1.74 -18.71 49.27
N LEU A 523 -1.32 -19.66 48.44
CA LEU A 523 -2.02 -20.08 47.24
C LEU A 523 -2.37 -21.57 47.40
N THR A 524 -3.64 -21.93 47.25
CA THR A 524 -4.12 -23.29 47.54
C THR A 524 -5.08 -23.79 46.46
N MET A 525 -5.09 -25.12 46.27
CA MET A 525 -6.12 -25.81 45.50
C MET A 525 -6.90 -26.73 46.43
N THR A 526 -8.20 -26.54 46.54
CA THR A 526 -9.09 -27.37 47.37
C THR A 526 -9.24 -28.78 46.79
N ASP A 527 -9.86 -29.67 47.57
CA ASP A 527 -10.19 -31.04 47.12
C ASP A 527 -11.23 -31.08 45.99
N ASP A 528 -12.02 -30.01 45.80
CA ASP A 528 -12.89 -29.81 44.64
C ASP A 528 -12.24 -28.96 43.53
N PHE A 529 -10.90 -28.84 43.57
CA PHE A 529 -10.06 -28.20 42.55
C PHE A 529 -10.36 -26.71 42.29
N ARG A 530 -10.88 -26.03 43.31
CA ARG A 530 -11.01 -24.57 43.31
C ARG A 530 -9.71 -23.94 43.79
N VAL A 531 -9.38 -22.77 43.22
CA VAL A 531 -8.13 -22.05 43.50
C VAL A 531 -8.42 -20.87 44.41
N LEU A 532 -7.72 -20.81 45.54
CA LEU A 532 -7.85 -19.74 46.53
C LEU A 532 -6.51 -19.04 46.72
N ALA A 533 -6.56 -17.71 46.82
CA ALA A 533 -5.46 -16.88 47.28
C ALA A 533 -5.89 -16.23 48.60
N ASP A 534 -5.13 -16.46 49.67
CA ASP A 534 -5.45 -16.02 51.03
C ASP A 534 -6.91 -16.32 51.44
N ASP A 535 -7.31 -17.58 51.26
CA ASP A 535 -8.65 -18.12 51.54
C ASP A 535 -9.81 -17.50 50.74
N VAL A 536 -9.52 -16.69 49.71
CA VAL A 536 -10.51 -16.11 48.80
C VAL A 536 -10.51 -16.83 47.46
N LEU A 537 -11.70 -17.26 47.03
CA LEU A 537 -11.92 -17.90 45.74
C LEU A 537 -11.67 -16.93 44.57
N CYS A 538 -10.81 -17.34 43.63
CA CYS A 538 -10.32 -16.48 42.54
C CYS A 538 -10.93 -16.77 41.16
N ASP A 539 -12.10 -17.41 41.09
CA ASP A 539 -12.77 -17.81 39.84
C ASP A 539 -13.53 -16.67 39.13
N SER A 540 -13.68 -15.52 39.79
CA SER A 540 -14.48 -14.40 39.33
C SER A 540 -13.69 -13.09 39.41
N LEU A 541 -14.09 -12.07 38.64
CA LEU A 541 -13.47 -10.75 38.70
C LEU A 541 -13.57 -10.14 40.11
N SER A 542 -14.70 -10.34 40.79
CA SER A 542 -14.95 -9.87 42.16
C SER A 542 -14.07 -10.56 43.19
N GLY A 543 -13.88 -11.89 43.08
CA GLY A 543 -12.96 -12.63 43.95
C GLY A 543 -11.52 -12.13 43.81
N ARG A 544 -11.05 -11.98 42.56
CA ARG A 544 -9.71 -11.45 42.25
C ARG A 544 -9.52 -10.01 42.75
N GLN A 545 -10.55 -9.16 42.63
CA GLN A 545 -10.51 -7.81 43.20
C GLN A 545 -10.45 -7.82 44.73
N THR A 546 -11.18 -8.72 45.38
CA THR A 546 -11.18 -8.86 46.85
C THR A 546 -9.78 -9.19 47.35
N VAL A 547 -9.09 -10.13 46.70
CA VAL A 547 -7.69 -10.46 46.99
C VAL A 547 -6.78 -9.25 46.78
N LEU A 548 -6.86 -8.60 45.62
CA LEU A 548 -6.04 -7.42 45.32
C LEU A 548 -6.22 -6.32 46.38
N GLN A 549 -7.46 -6.05 46.79
CA GLN A 549 -7.80 -5.01 47.75
C GLN A 549 -7.37 -5.31 49.19
N SER A 550 -7.20 -6.60 49.53
CA SER A 550 -6.69 -7.00 50.84
C SER A 550 -5.21 -6.64 51.06
N HIS A 551 -4.45 -6.49 49.97
CA HIS A 551 -3.03 -6.09 50.00
C HIS A 551 -2.80 -4.65 49.51
N GLU A 552 -3.63 -4.15 48.60
CA GLU A 552 -3.61 -2.77 48.09
C GLU A 552 -5.04 -2.21 48.07
N THR A 553 -5.40 -1.47 49.12
CA THR A 553 -6.76 -0.90 49.29
C THR A 553 -7.24 -0.05 48.11
N ASN A 554 -6.32 0.58 47.36
CA ASN A 554 -6.63 1.36 46.16
C ASN A 554 -6.49 0.53 44.87
N GLY A 555 -6.62 -0.80 44.97
CA GLY A 555 -6.65 -1.75 43.88
C GLY A 555 -8.04 -1.86 43.21
N VAL A 556 -8.05 -2.19 41.92
CA VAL A 556 -9.28 -2.50 41.17
C VAL A 556 -9.00 -3.51 40.06
N CYS A 557 -9.96 -4.36 39.76
CA CYS A 557 -9.93 -5.28 38.62
C CYS A 557 -11.02 -4.90 37.62
N VAL A 558 -10.70 -4.85 36.32
CA VAL A 558 -11.63 -4.52 35.24
C VAL A 558 -11.46 -5.47 34.06
N GLN A 559 -12.52 -5.65 33.28
CA GLN A 559 -12.43 -6.33 31.98
C GLN A 559 -12.02 -5.34 30.90
N PHE A 560 -11.23 -5.79 29.93
CA PHE A 560 -10.86 -5.01 28.77
C PHE A 560 -12.08 -4.49 27.99
N ASP A 561 -13.07 -5.37 27.76
CA ASP A 561 -14.28 -5.03 26.99
C ASP A 561 -15.11 -3.92 27.64
N ASP A 562 -15.08 -3.80 28.97
CA ASP A 562 -15.79 -2.75 29.70
C ASP A 562 -15.16 -1.37 29.52
N ILE A 563 -13.87 -1.31 29.15
CA ILE A 563 -13.10 -0.05 29.12
C ILE A 563 -12.64 0.37 27.72
N LYS A 564 -12.53 -0.57 26.77
CA LYS A 564 -11.96 -0.32 25.43
C LYS A 564 -12.71 0.76 24.65
N ASN A 565 -14.03 0.88 24.88
CA ASN A 565 -14.90 1.85 24.20
C ASN A 565 -15.31 3.05 25.06
N LEU A 566 -14.85 3.16 26.32
CA LEU A 566 -15.20 4.29 27.19
C LEU A 566 -14.66 5.62 26.65
N LYS A 567 -15.41 6.70 26.87
CA LYS A 567 -14.93 8.06 26.62
C LYS A 567 -13.88 8.45 27.67
N SER A 568 -13.04 9.44 27.36
CA SER A 568 -11.92 9.84 28.22
C SER A 568 -12.32 10.18 29.67
N MET A 569 -13.51 10.75 29.89
CA MET A 569 -13.99 11.08 31.24
C MET A 569 -14.36 9.83 32.04
N ASP A 570 -15.13 8.92 31.44
CA ASP A 570 -15.54 7.67 32.11
C ASP A 570 -14.34 6.77 32.39
N LEU A 571 -13.39 6.72 31.45
CA LEU A 571 -12.13 6.02 31.67
C LEU A 571 -11.37 6.65 32.84
N ARG A 572 -11.24 7.99 32.92
CA ARG A 572 -10.58 8.66 34.07
C ARG A 572 -11.22 8.30 35.41
N ASN A 573 -12.53 8.17 35.46
CA ASN A 573 -13.25 7.86 36.70
C ASN A 573 -12.83 6.49 37.27
N ILE A 574 -12.58 5.50 36.41
CA ILE A 574 -12.10 4.17 36.84
C ILE A 574 -10.74 4.25 37.53
N PHE A 575 -9.84 5.09 37.03
CA PHE A 575 -8.46 5.18 37.52
C PHE A 575 -8.30 6.19 38.68
N THR A 576 -9.32 7.03 38.93
CA THR A 576 -9.26 8.07 39.96
C THR A 576 -9.14 7.44 41.35
N GLY A 577 -8.11 7.85 42.10
CA GLY A 577 -7.82 7.31 43.43
C GLY A 577 -7.29 5.87 43.44
N LYS A 578 -7.00 5.26 42.28
CA LYS A 578 -6.44 3.90 42.19
C LYS A 578 -4.92 3.92 42.10
N GLN A 579 -4.27 2.98 42.79
CA GLN A 579 -2.81 2.78 42.74
C GLN A 579 -2.44 1.61 41.84
N VAL A 580 -3.22 0.52 41.88
CA VAL A 580 -3.01 -0.67 41.05
C VAL A 580 -4.30 -1.02 40.30
N VAL A 581 -4.20 -1.16 38.99
CA VAL A 581 -5.34 -1.48 38.12
C VAL A 581 -5.03 -2.75 37.35
N TYR A 582 -5.75 -3.84 37.63
CA TYR A 582 -5.64 -5.08 36.89
C TYR A 582 -6.68 -5.10 35.76
N ILE A 583 -6.24 -5.28 34.54
CA ILE A 583 -7.07 -5.37 33.34
C ILE A 583 -6.97 -6.79 32.80
N TYR A 584 -8.10 -7.48 32.69
CA TYR A 584 -8.17 -8.82 32.11
C TYR A 584 -8.59 -8.72 30.64
N HIS A 585 -7.78 -9.30 29.77
CA HIS A 585 -7.92 -9.29 28.31
C HIS A 585 -7.96 -10.75 27.83
N ASN A 586 -8.92 -11.11 26.98
CA ASN A 586 -9.20 -12.51 26.64
C ASN A 586 -9.35 -12.75 25.13
N GLN A 587 -8.61 -12.03 24.30
CA GLN A 587 -8.79 -12.12 22.85
C GLN A 587 -8.34 -13.49 22.27
N ILE A 588 -7.23 -14.03 22.77
CA ILE A 588 -6.61 -15.25 22.22
C ILE A 588 -7.37 -16.49 22.67
N ASP A 589 -7.51 -16.68 23.99
CA ASP A 589 -8.15 -17.87 24.56
C ASP A 589 -9.63 -17.98 24.16
N ALA A 590 -10.40 -16.89 24.23
CA ALA A 590 -11.81 -16.88 23.81
C ALA A 590 -12.02 -17.29 22.34
N ARG A 591 -10.98 -17.16 21.50
CA ARG A 591 -10.98 -17.60 20.11
C ARG A 591 -10.48 -19.04 19.95
N GLY A 592 -9.42 -19.40 20.67
CA GLY A 592 -8.81 -20.73 20.64
C GLY A 592 -9.71 -21.84 21.22
N ASP A 593 -10.44 -21.56 22.29
CA ASP A 593 -11.15 -22.59 23.07
C ASP A 593 -12.38 -23.20 22.37
N LYS A 594 -12.92 -22.52 21.36
CA LYS A 594 -14.11 -22.99 20.63
C LYS A 594 -13.70 -23.71 19.37
N ALA A 595 -14.18 -24.95 19.22
CA ALA A 595 -13.86 -25.80 18.07
C ALA A 595 -14.18 -25.19 16.69
N ASN A 596 -15.13 -24.25 16.60
CA ASN A 596 -15.48 -23.59 15.34
C ASN A 596 -14.67 -22.33 15.05
N THR A 597 -13.82 -21.87 15.99
CA THR A 597 -12.97 -20.68 15.84
C THR A 597 -11.51 -20.92 16.20
N GLU A 598 -11.12 -22.14 16.60
CA GLU A 598 -9.74 -22.47 17.00
C GLU A 598 -8.72 -22.11 15.91
N ASP A 599 -9.13 -22.20 14.65
CA ASP A 599 -8.34 -21.84 13.47
C ASP A 599 -8.05 -20.34 13.32
N GLU A 600 -8.76 -19.48 14.05
CA GLU A 600 -8.58 -18.03 14.04
C GLU A 600 -7.60 -17.55 15.13
N VAL A 601 -7.00 -18.46 15.94
CA VAL A 601 -6.16 -18.07 17.09
C VAL A 601 -4.97 -17.19 16.71
N PHE A 602 -4.39 -17.39 15.53
CA PHE A 602 -3.28 -16.57 15.06
C PHE A 602 -3.70 -15.19 14.56
N VAL A 603 -4.93 -15.04 14.06
CA VAL A 603 -5.56 -13.73 13.83
C VAL A 603 -5.80 -13.05 15.18
N ALA A 604 -6.32 -13.78 16.17
CA ALA A 604 -6.54 -13.26 17.51
C ALA A 604 -5.25 -12.80 18.21
N CYS A 605 -4.10 -13.44 17.94
CA CYS A 605 -2.80 -12.98 18.43
C CYS A 605 -2.41 -11.61 17.84
N GLU A 606 -2.64 -11.35 16.55
CA GLU A 606 -2.40 -10.05 15.93
C GLU A 606 -3.34 -8.98 16.51
N GLU A 607 -4.63 -9.31 16.65
CA GLU A 607 -5.63 -8.42 17.25
C GLU A 607 -5.29 -8.08 18.71
N ALA A 608 -4.89 -9.07 19.51
CA ALA A 608 -4.46 -8.88 20.90
C ALA A 608 -3.32 -7.85 21.02
N ILE A 609 -2.31 -7.95 20.16
CA ILE A 609 -1.21 -6.98 20.12
C ILE A 609 -1.75 -5.57 19.86
N GLN A 610 -2.61 -5.40 18.85
CA GLN A 610 -3.18 -4.09 18.50
C GLN A 610 -4.09 -3.52 19.59
N GLU A 611 -4.92 -4.36 20.21
CA GLU A 611 -5.81 -3.99 21.29
C GLU A 611 -5.04 -3.52 22.53
N ILE A 612 -3.98 -4.24 22.92
CA ILE A 612 -3.12 -3.87 24.05
C ILE A 612 -2.38 -2.55 23.77
N MET A 613 -1.79 -2.39 22.58
CA MET A 613 -1.10 -1.14 22.19
C MET A 613 -2.06 0.06 22.22
N SER A 614 -3.25 -0.11 21.65
CA SER A 614 -4.30 0.91 21.61
C SER A 614 -4.77 1.27 23.02
N LEU A 615 -4.92 0.28 23.90
CA LEU A 615 -5.32 0.47 25.28
C LEU A 615 -4.28 1.23 26.09
N ILE A 616 -2.99 0.86 25.99
CA ILE A 616 -1.88 1.56 26.65
C ILE A 616 -1.89 3.04 26.22
N THR A 617 -1.97 3.30 24.91
CA THR A 617 -2.00 4.66 24.36
C THR A 617 -3.19 5.46 24.89
N LYS A 618 -4.38 4.85 24.93
CA LYS A 618 -5.60 5.47 25.43
C LYS A 618 -5.53 5.80 26.92
N ILE A 619 -5.06 4.87 27.76
CA ILE A 619 -4.90 5.06 29.21
C ILE A 619 -3.84 6.13 29.49
N ASN A 620 -2.71 6.10 28.77
CA ASN A 620 -1.65 7.09 28.88
C ASN A 620 -2.18 8.51 28.62
N GLY A 621 -2.89 8.70 27.51
CA GLY A 621 -3.41 10.01 27.11
C GLY A 621 -4.62 10.48 27.93
N SER A 622 -5.52 9.59 28.33
CA SER A 622 -6.78 9.97 28.98
C SER A 622 -6.72 9.89 30.51
N ALA A 623 -6.10 8.86 31.08
CA ALA A 623 -6.12 8.56 32.52
C ALA A 623 -4.85 9.00 33.29
N ASN A 624 -3.89 9.63 32.60
CA ASN A 624 -2.64 10.13 33.17
C ASN A 624 -1.87 9.04 33.94
N THR A 625 -1.84 7.83 33.37
CA THR A 625 -1.14 6.67 33.93
C THR A 625 -0.08 6.23 32.94
N HIS A 626 1.17 6.08 33.40
CA HIS A 626 2.34 5.97 32.54
C HIS A 626 3.08 4.65 32.68
N HIS A 627 2.81 3.88 33.73
CA HIS A 627 3.48 2.62 34.00
C HIS A 627 2.52 1.45 33.80
N PHE A 628 2.90 0.55 32.90
CA PHE A 628 2.12 -0.61 32.48
C PHE A 628 2.98 -1.86 32.60
N ILE A 629 2.37 -2.95 33.04
CA ILE A 629 2.97 -4.27 33.01
C ILE A 629 2.05 -5.18 32.19
N VAL A 630 2.52 -5.73 31.09
CA VAL A 630 1.76 -6.70 30.29
C VAL A 630 2.29 -8.10 30.58
N THR A 631 1.42 -9.03 30.92
CA THR A 631 1.78 -10.44 31.21
C THR A 631 0.67 -11.38 30.75
N ALA A 632 0.95 -12.68 30.80
CA ALA A 632 -0.03 -13.74 30.62
C ALA A 632 -0.19 -14.60 31.88
N ASP A 633 -1.30 -15.30 31.96
CA ASP A 633 -1.56 -16.41 32.89
C ASP A 633 -0.99 -17.74 32.38
N HIS A 634 -1.13 -18.02 31.08
CA HIS A 634 -0.50 -19.13 30.39
C HIS A 634 -0.28 -18.81 28.91
N GLY A 635 0.43 -19.69 28.21
CA GLY A 635 0.40 -19.76 26.75
C GLY A 635 -0.38 -20.98 26.26
N PHE A 636 -0.10 -21.43 25.04
CA PHE A 636 -0.81 -22.54 24.40
C PHE A 636 0.07 -23.23 23.36
N ILE A 637 -0.28 -24.48 23.05
CA ILE A 637 0.15 -25.15 21.83
C ILE A 637 -1.01 -25.09 20.84
N TYR A 638 -0.70 -24.71 19.61
CA TYR A 638 -1.62 -24.83 18.48
C TYR A 638 -0.94 -25.58 17.33
N LYS A 639 -1.68 -26.52 16.74
CA LYS A 639 -1.33 -27.22 15.50
C LYS A 639 -2.52 -27.12 14.55
N ARG A 640 -2.27 -26.86 13.27
CA ARG A 640 -3.37 -26.77 12.29
C ARG A 640 -3.95 -28.14 12.00
N ASP A 641 -3.10 -29.17 11.95
CA ASP A 641 -3.55 -30.53 11.71
C ASP A 641 -4.31 -31.08 12.92
N LYS A 642 -5.39 -31.79 12.64
CA LYS A 642 -6.25 -32.38 13.68
C LYS A 642 -5.50 -33.42 14.50
N VAL A 643 -5.68 -33.35 15.81
CA VAL A 643 -5.17 -34.36 16.74
C VAL A 643 -5.76 -35.74 16.42
N THR A 644 -4.88 -36.69 16.10
CA THR A 644 -5.27 -38.06 15.75
C THR A 644 -5.46 -38.92 17.01
N GLU A 645 -6.01 -40.13 16.87
CA GLU A 645 -6.10 -41.05 18.04
C GLU A 645 -4.73 -41.52 18.54
N SER A 646 -3.71 -41.58 17.68
CA SER A 646 -2.33 -41.90 18.10
C SER A 646 -1.68 -40.80 18.93
N ASP A 647 -2.18 -39.57 18.84
CA ASP A 647 -1.72 -38.42 19.64
C ASP A 647 -2.45 -38.33 21.00
N LYS A 648 -3.31 -39.32 21.31
CA LYS A 648 -4.11 -39.33 22.55
C LYS A 648 -3.57 -40.35 23.53
N ILE A 649 -3.22 -39.87 24.72
CA ILE A 649 -2.88 -40.70 25.87
C ILE A 649 -4.17 -41.20 26.51
N GLY A 650 -4.16 -42.42 27.02
CA GLY A 650 -5.27 -43.05 27.73
C GLY A 650 -5.88 -42.13 28.80
N GLY A 651 -7.19 -42.26 29.02
CA GLY A 651 -7.89 -41.48 30.03
C GLY A 651 -7.86 -42.19 31.39
N VAL A 652 -7.47 -41.47 32.44
CA VAL A 652 -7.77 -41.90 33.82
C VAL A 652 -9.25 -41.68 34.05
N SER A 653 -9.99 -42.74 34.42
CA SER A 653 -11.41 -42.62 34.75
C SER A 653 -11.59 -42.68 36.27
N GLY A 654 -12.03 -41.58 36.87
CA GLY A 654 -12.25 -41.50 38.32
C GLY A 654 -12.85 -40.16 38.76
N LYS A 655 -13.71 -40.18 39.79
CA LYS A 655 -14.36 -38.96 40.34
C LYS A 655 -13.44 -38.09 41.20
N SER A 656 -12.21 -38.55 41.48
CA SER A 656 -11.24 -37.91 42.39
C SER A 656 -10.09 -37.18 41.67
N ALA A 657 -10.21 -36.96 40.36
CA ALA A 657 -9.19 -36.28 39.57
C ALA A 657 -9.80 -35.12 38.76
N PHE A 658 -9.03 -34.03 38.61
CA PHE A 658 -9.35 -32.96 37.67
C PHE A 658 -8.62 -33.23 36.36
N ILE A 659 -9.38 -33.62 35.34
CA ILE A 659 -8.85 -34.07 34.06
C ILE A 659 -9.12 -33.01 33.00
N ASN A 660 -8.08 -32.63 32.27
CA ASN A 660 -8.15 -31.78 31.07
C ASN A 660 -7.23 -32.37 29.99
N ARG A 661 -7.23 -31.82 28.77
CA ARG A 661 -6.46 -32.30 27.62
C ARG A 661 -4.96 -32.32 27.86
N ARG A 662 -4.42 -31.40 28.66
CA ARG A 662 -2.97 -31.27 28.88
C ARG A 662 -2.52 -31.56 30.31
N PHE A 663 -3.44 -31.85 31.22
CA PHE A 663 -3.09 -32.19 32.59
C PHE A 663 -4.13 -33.06 33.29
N ILE A 664 -3.69 -33.77 34.32
CA ILE A 664 -4.53 -34.41 35.32
C ILE A 664 -4.03 -33.97 36.69
N VAL A 665 -4.92 -33.53 37.59
CA VAL A 665 -4.59 -33.30 39.00
C VAL A 665 -5.27 -34.35 39.85
N ALA A 666 -4.50 -35.12 40.60
CA ALA A 666 -5.01 -36.18 41.48
C ALA A 666 -4.11 -36.36 42.72
N LYS A 667 -4.62 -37.05 43.75
CA LYS A 667 -3.79 -37.51 44.89
C LYS A 667 -3.11 -38.84 44.59
N ASP A 668 -3.77 -39.68 43.80
CA ASP A 668 -3.26 -40.99 43.40
C ASP A 668 -2.33 -40.87 42.18
N PRO A 669 -1.25 -41.67 42.09
CA PRO A 669 -0.39 -41.72 40.92
C PRO A 669 -1.14 -42.09 39.64
N VAL A 670 -0.88 -41.36 38.56
CA VAL A 670 -1.25 -41.72 37.19
C VAL A 670 0.00 -42.22 36.48
N VAL A 671 0.01 -43.50 36.11
CA VAL A 671 1.15 -44.13 35.41
C VAL A 671 0.66 -44.57 34.03
N ASP A 672 1.14 -43.89 33.00
CA ASP A 672 0.89 -44.23 31.60
C ASP A 672 2.12 -43.82 30.77
N GLU A 673 2.28 -44.38 29.57
CA GLU A 673 3.38 -44.05 28.68
C GLU A 673 3.26 -42.59 28.19
N GLY A 674 4.38 -41.86 28.23
CA GLY A 674 4.41 -40.45 27.83
C GLY A 674 3.82 -39.47 28.84
N VAL A 675 3.57 -39.90 30.08
CA VAL A 675 3.08 -39.05 31.18
C VAL A 675 4.19 -38.84 32.21
N GLU A 676 4.44 -37.58 32.54
CA GLU A 676 5.30 -37.17 33.66
C GLU A 676 4.51 -36.38 34.68
N PHE A 677 5.13 -36.07 35.83
CA PHE A 677 4.45 -35.38 36.91
C PHE A 677 5.30 -34.36 37.66
N LEU A 678 4.63 -33.38 38.27
CA LEU A 678 5.21 -32.48 39.26
C LEU A 678 4.35 -32.44 40.53
N PRO A 679 4.96 -32.49 41.73
CA PRO A 679 4.24 -32.29 42.98
C PRO A 679 3.59 -30.89 43.05
N MET A 680 2.30 -30.84 43.41
CA MET A 680 1.57 -29.57 43.57
C MET A 680 2.21 -28.70 44.67
N SER A 681 2.81 -29.32 45.69
CA SER A 681 3.56 -28.63 46.75
C SER A 681 4.71 -27.76 46.20
N ILE A 682 5.42 -28.22 45.17
CA ILE A 682 6.48 -27.46 44.51
C ILE A 682 5.90 -26.29 43.72
N ILE A 683 4.77 -26.50 43.03
CA ILE A 683 4.10 -25.50 42.19
C ILE A 683 3.42 -24.40 43.02
N LEU A 684 2.83 -24.73 44.16
CA LEU A 684 2.16 -23.77 45.04
C LEU A 684 3.09 -23.21 46.12
N GLY A 685 4.23 -23.87 46.38
CA GLY A 685 5.13 -23.50 47.47
C GLY A 685 4.54 -23.78 48.85
N ASN A 686 3.71 -24.83 48.98
CA ASN A 686 3.01 -25.21 50.20
C ASN A 686 3.10 -26.74 50.45
N GLN A 687 2.27 -27.29 51.33
CA GLN A 687 2.24 -28.73 51.65
C GLN A 687 1.07 -29.47 50.99
N ASP A 688 0.69 -29.08 49.76
CA ASP A 688 -0.39 -29.73 49.03
C ASP A 688 -0.03 -31.17 48.63
N PRO A 689 -0.84 -32.18 48.98
CA PRO A 689 -0.56 -33.59 48.70
C PRO A 689 -0.90 -34.02 47.26
N LYS A 690 -1.48 -33.15 46.44
CA LYS A 690 -1.85 -33.48 45.05
C LYS A 690 -0.63 -33.49 44.14
N ILE A 691 -0.77 -34.15 43.00
CA ILE A 691 0.22 -34.29 41.94
C ILE A 691 -0.42 -33.80 40.64
N VAL A 692 0.35 -33.09 39.82
CA VAL A 692 -0.04 -32.70 38.47
C VAL A 692 0.67 -33.59 37.48
N PHE A 693 -0.09 -34.33 36.68
CA PHE A 693 0.39 -35.19 35.60
C PHE A 693 0.19 -34.49 34.26
N TYR A 694 1.13 -34.64 33.34
CA TYR A 694 1.10 -33.96 32.04
C TYR A 694 1.78 -34.81 30.95
N PRO A 695 1.40 -34.65 29.67
CA PRO A 695 2.08 -35.28 28.55
C PRO A 695 3.50 -34.70 28.36
N ILE A 696 4.50 -35.55 28.10
CA ILE A 696 5.88 -35.11 27.82
C ILE A 696 6.08 -34.55 26.40
N SER A 697 5.09 -34.74 25.53
CA SER A 697 5.07 -34.32 24.12
C SER A 697 3.89 -33.38 23.84
N SER A 698 3.61 -33.10 22.56
CA SER A 698 2.42 -32.35 22.14
C SER A 698 1.11 -33.18 22.23
N ASN A 699 1.17 -34.41 22.73
CA ASN A 699 0.01 -35.30 22.87
C ASN A 699 -0.99 -34.77 23.90
N VAL A 700 -2.20 -35.32 23.89
CA VAL A 700 -3.27 -34.89 24.81
C VAL A 700 -3.90 -36.08 25.52
N PHE A 701 -4.38 -35.88 26.74
CA PHE A 701 -5.25 -36.85 27.38
C PHE A 701 -6.60 -36.92 26.66
N LYS A 702 -7.14 -38.13 26.54
CA LYS A 702 -8.44 -38.36 25.92
C LYS A 702 -9.59 -37.85 26.79
N VAL A 703 -10.14 -36.68 26.42
CA VAL A 703 -11.30 -36.03 27.06
C VAL A 703 -12.41 -35.75 26.04
N ALA A 704 -13.67 -35.85 26.48
CA ALA A 704 -14.85 -35.58 25.64
C ALA A 704 -15.11 -34.08 25.47
N GLY A 705 -15.44 -33.65 24.25
CA GLY A 705 -15.85 -32.26 23.92
C GLY A 705 -14.69 -31.25 23.79
N GLY A 706 -14.96 -30.06 23.23
CA GLY A 706 -13.99 -28.95 23.05
C GLY A 706 -13.16 -29.02 21.76
N GLY A 707 -12.45 -27.92 21.47
CA GLY A 707 -11.43 -27.86 20.41
C GLY A 707 -10.32 -28.88 20.63
N GLN A 708 -9.59 -29.22 19.56
CA GLN A 708 -8.50 -30.20 19.60
C GLN A 708 -7.18 -29.61 19.11
N ASN A 709 -7.22 -28.56 18.31
CA ASN A 709 -6.05 -27.95 17.70
C ASN A 709 -5.40 -26.94 18.64
N PHE A 710 -6.20 -26.20 19.41
CA PHE A 710 -5.75 -25.31 20.48
C PHE A 710 -5.80 -26.03 21.83
N VAL A 711 -4.66 -26.15 22.51
CA VAL A 711 -4.56 -26.82 23.80
C VAL A 711 -3.62 -26.07 24.75
N HIS A 712 -3.96 -26.07 26.03
CA HIS A 712 -3.17 -25.45 27.10
C HIS A 712 -3.34 -26.23 28.41
N GLY A 713 -2.54 -25.89 29.43
CA GLY A 713 -2.56 -26.53 30.74
C GLY A 713 -1.40 -27.47 31.03
N GLY A 714 -0.57 -27.78 30.02
CA GLY A 714 0.54 -28.72 30.10
C GLY A 714 1.91 -28.10 30.34
N SER A 715 2.93 -28.94 30.24
CA SER A 715 4.33 -28.56 30.42
C SER A 715 5.05 -28.46 29.08
N SER A 716 5.18 -27.22 28.60
CA SER A 716 5.96 -26.86 27.41
C SER A 716 6.48 -25.43 27.54
N PRO A 717 7.54 -25.05 26.80
CA PRO A 717 7.96 -23.66 26.69
C PRO A 717 6.82 -22.75 26.21
N GLN A 718 6.02 -23.20 25.23
CA GLN A 718 4.92 -22.44 24.65
C GLN A 718 3.79 -22.15 25.65
N GLU A 719 3.53 -23.07 26.58
CA GLU A 719 2.51 -22.93 27.62
C GLU A 719 3.03 -22.24 28.89
N MET A 720 4.30 -22.48 29.27
CA MET A 720 4.84 -22.10 30.58
C MET A 720 5.80 -20.91 30.58
N LEU A 721 6.44 -20.57 29.45
CA LEU A 721 7.22 -19.33 29.37
C LEU A 721 6.29 -18.19 28.99
N VAL A 722 5.88 -17.41 30.00
CA VAL A 722 4.97 -16.28 29.80
C VAL A 722 5.73 -14.95 29.84
N PRO A 723 5.39 -14.00 28.95
CA PRO A 723 6.11 -12.73 28.86
C PRO A 723 5.78 -11.82 30.04
N VAL A 724 6.73 -10.98 30.44
CA VAL A 724 6.51 -9.86 31.37
C VAL A 724 7.10 -8.59 30.75
N LEU A 725 6.26 -7.71 30.23
CA LEU A 725 6.68 -6.45 29.63
C LEU A 725 6.43 -5.30 30.62
N ASP A 726 7.50 -4.64 31.08
CA ASP A 726 7.43 -3.40 31.85
C ASP A 726 7.55 -2.22 30.87
N ILE A 727 6.47 -1.46 30.75
CA ILE A 727 6.29 -0.38 29.77
C ILE A 727 6.10 0.93 30.51
N LYS A 728 6.93 1.90 30.18
CA LYS A 728 6.83 3.28 30.65
C LYS A 728 6.58 4.22 29.48
N MET A 729 5.49 4.97 29.56
CA MET A 729 5.10 5.96 28.57
C MET A 729 5.48 7.37 29.04
N GLU A 730 6.13 8.16 28.19
CA GLU A 730 6.49 9.53 28.48
C GLU A 730 5.36 10.53 28.16
N ARG A 731 5.42 11.69 28.82
CA ARG A 731 4.54 12.84 28.55
C ARG A 731 5.16 13.75 27.49
N GLY A 732 4.30 14.43 26.74
CA GLY A 732 4.71 15.45 25.77
C GLY A 732 4.93 14.89 24.37
N THR A 733 5.58 15.68 23.51
CA THR A 733 5.94 15.32 22.13
C THR A 733 7.43 15.06 22.06
N VAL A 734 7.80 13.90 21.52
CA VAL A 734 9.19 13.60 21.17
C VAL A 734 9.37 14.00 19.71
N GLU A 735 10.43 14.76 19.42
CA GLU A 735 10.77 15.10 18.04
C GLU A 735 11.18 13.83 17.30
N THR A 736 10.48 13.56 16.20
CA THR A 736 10.81 12.48 15.28
C THR A 736 11.20 13.06 13.94
N ARG A 737 12.07 12.38 13.21
CA ARG A 737 12.43 12.74 11.84
C ARG A 737 12.27 11.55 10.90
N PRO A 738 12.02 11.77 9.61
CA PRO A 738 12.03 10.69 8.63
C PRO A 738 13.45 10.11 8.45
N ALA A 739 13.54 8.82 8.13
CA ALA A 739 14.75 8.16 7.70
C ALA A 739 15.26 8.83 6.43
N GLN A 740 16.43 9.44 6.48
CA GLN A 740 16.97 10.19 5.36
C GLN A 740 17.65 9.28 4.35
N ILE A 741 17.66 9.71 3.09
CA ILE A 741 18.41 9.07 2.02
C ILE A 741 19.45 10.03 1.45
N ALA A 742 20.58 9.49 0.99
CA ALA A 742 21.65 10.25 0.36
C ALA A 742 22.22 9.49 -0.83
N LEU A 743 22.74 10.23 -1.82
CA LEU A 743 23.47 9.65 -2.95
C LEU A 743 24.88 9.23 -2.50
N VAL A 744 25.29 7.99 -2.77
CA VAL A 744 26.59 7.44 -2.34
C VAL A 744 27.75 8.05 -3.13
N SER A 745 27.58 8.19 -4.45
CA SER A 745 28.59 8.78 -5.34
C SER A 745 27.93 9.77 -6.30
N MET A 746 28.35 11.03 -6.24
CA MET A 746 27.85 12.06 -7.16
C MET A 746 28.31 11.79 -8.58
N VAL A 747 27.34 11.57 -9.48
CA VAL A 747 27.57 11.56 -10.92
C VAL A 747 27.34 12.98 -11.43
N GLN A 748 28.42 13.67 -11.80
CA GLN A 748 28.32 15.05 -12.31
C GLN A 748 27.79 15.13 -13.75
N LYS A 749 27.90 14.04 -14.51
CA LYS A 749 27.65 14.02 -15.95
C LYS A 749 26.93 12.73 -16.35
N ILE A 750 25.78 12.89 -17.02
CA ILE A 750 24.97 11.81 -17.57
C ILE A 750 25.22 11.75 -19.08
N THR A 751 25.70 10.60 -19.57
CA THR A 751 26.06 10.41 -21.00
C THR A 751 25.22 9.35 -21.71
N ASN A 752 24.35 8.64 -20.99
CA ASN A 752 23.51 7.56 -21.50
C ASN A 752 22.06 7.76 -21.08
N LEU A 753 21.10 7.32 -21.91
CA LEU A 753 19.66 7.40 -21.62
C LEU A 753 19.24 6.50 -20.43
N ILE A 754 20.10 5.57 -20.03
CA ILE A 754 19.91 4.76 -18.82
C ILE A 754 21.12 4.98 -17.92
N THR A 755 20.88 5.36 -16.67
CA THR A 755 21.92 5.53 -15.66
C THR A 755 21.48 4.88 -14.36
N THR A 756 22.41 4.18 -13.73
CA THR A 756 22.19 3.53 -12.43
C THR A 756 22.97 4.27 -11.36
N MET A 757 22.35 4.50 -10.21
CA MET A 757 22.92 5.25 -9.09
C MET A 757 22.71 4.48 -7.79
N ASP A 758 23.72 4.53 -6.93
CA ASP A 758 23.67 3.94 -5.59
C ASP A 758 23.35 5.03 -4.56
N PHE A 759 22.39 4.72 -3.70
CA PHE A 759 21.90 5.54 -2.60
C PHE A 759 22.07 4.78 -1.29
N ILE A 760 21.96 5.50 -0.19
CA ILE A 760 22.03 4.92 1.15
C ILE A 760 20.95 5.55 2.02
N GLN A 761 20.25 4.72 2.79
CA GLN A 761 19.48 5.22 3.93
C GLN A 761 20.47 5.58 5.04
N SER A 762 20.55 6.85 5.43
CA SER A 762 21.62 7.38 6.31
C SER A 762 21.55 6.80 7.72
N ASP A 763 20.36 6.75 8.31
CA ASP A 763 20.12 6.24 9.68
C ASP A 763 19.15 5.04 9.67
N PRO A 764 19.36 4.00 10.51
CA PRO A 764 18.42 2.90 10.62
C PRO A 764 17.11 3.41 11.22
N VAL A 765 16.00 2.80 10.83
CA VAL A 765 14.69 3.09 11.42
C VAL A 765 14.71 2.73 12.90
N SER A 766 14.18 3.65 13.70
CA SER A 766 14.11 3.55 15.15
C SER A 766 12.81 4.15 15.70
N ASP A 767 12.73 4.26 17.01
CA ASP A 767 11.73 5.01 17.74
C ASP A 767 11.64 6.48 17.30
N THR A 768 12.77 7.12 17.01
CA THR A 768 12.88 8.56 16.66
C THR A 768 13.11 8.80 15.16
N VAL A 769 13.62 7.80 14.44
CA VAL A 769 13.82 7.83 12.98
C VAL A 769 12.72 7.00 12.31
N LYS A 770 11.74 7.68 11.69
CA LYS A 770 10.54 7.05 11.12
C LYS A 770 10.74 6.62 9.68
N ILE A 771 10.08 5.51 9.30
CA ILE A 771 10.02 5.05 7.92
C ILE A 771 9.52 6.21 7.04
N ALA A 772 10.18 6.41 5.90
CA ALA A 772 9.80 7.41 4.91
C ALA A 772 9.85 6.81 3.51
N THR A 773 8.96 7.28 2.64
CA THR A 773 8.95 6.89 1.22
C THR A 773 9.38 8.07 0.38
N TYR A 774 10.29 7.87 -0.55
CA TYR A 774 10.83 8.91 -1.41
C TYR A 774 10.54 8.63 -2.88
N LYS A 775 10.21 9.69 -3.61
CA LYS A 775 10.14 9.73 -5.08
C LYS A 775 11.40 10.38 -5.62
N LEU A 776 12.14 9.67 -6.44
CA LEU A 776 13.38 10.12 -7.05
C LEU A 776 13.23 10.19 -8.57
N TYR A 777 13.62 11.31 -9.17
CA TYR A 777 13.59 11.51 -10.62
C TYR A 777 14.47 12.70 -11.01
N PHE A 778 14.69 12.89 -12.31
CA PHE A 778 15.40 14.02 -12.85
C PHE A 778 14.45 15.09 -13.39
N ILE A 779 14.80 16.36 -13.18
CA ILE A 779 14.09 17.52 -13.71
C ILE A 779 15.00 18.49 -14.46
N SER A 780 14.44 19.26 -15.40
CA SER A 780 15.10 20.42 -16.00
C SER A 780 15.03 21.67 -15.10
N GLU A 781 15.72 22.74 -15.50
CA GLU A 781 15.58 24.08 -14.89
C GLU A 781 14.15 24.64 -14.93
N ASP A 782 13.33 24.17 -15.89
CA ASP A 782 11.92 24.54 -16.06
C ASP A 782 10.97 23.61 -15.27
N ASN A 783 11.51 22.77 -14.37
CA ASN A 783 10.79 21.74 -13.58
C ASN A 783 10.11 20.62 -14.39
N GLU A 784 10.46 20.47 -15.66
CA GLU A 784 9.98 19.35 -16.48
C GLU A 784 10.61 18.03 -15.97
N LYS A 785 9.78 17.01 -15.69
CA LYS A 785 10.29 15.65 -15.40
C LYS A 785 10.89 15.02 -16.66
N ILE A 786 12.18 14.71 -16.61
CA ILE A 786 12.96 14.19 -17.76
C ILE A 786 13.36 12.72 -17.64
N SER A 787 13.01 12.06 -16.54
CA SER A 787 13.21 10.62 -16.34
C SER A 787 11.94 9.95 -15.84
N ASN A 788 12.01 8.63 -15.74
CA ASN A 788 11.07 7.84 -14.95
C ASN A 788 11.16 8.18 -13.45
N GLU A 789 10.14 7.77 -12.70
CA GLU A 789 9.98 8.05 -11.26
C GLU A 789 10.23 6.78 -10.45
N ASN A 790 11.31 6.78 -9.67
CA ASN A 790 11.63 5.67 -8.77
C ASN A 790 11.06 5.92 -7.38
N ILE A 791 10.39 4.92 -6.80
CA ILE A 791 9.94 4.95 -5.40
C ILE A 791 10.89 4.11 -4.53
N TYR A 792 11.30 4.66 -3.39
CA TYR A 792 12.00 3.90 -2.35
C TYR A 792 11.40 4.09 -0.98
N LYS A 793 11.15 2.98 -0.31
CA LYS A 793 10.74 2.95 1.09
C LYS A 793 11.98 2.75 1.97
N ALA A 794 12.39 3.80 2.68
CA ALA A 794 13.47 3.78 3.66
C ALA A 794 12.97 3.14 4.97
N ASP A 795 12.89 1.80 4.98
CA ASP A 795 12.39 1.00 6.11
C ASP A 795 13.43 0.10 6.79
N SER A 796 14.70 0.20 6.39
CA SER A 796 15.73 -0.66 6.95
C SER A 796 16.05 -0.31 8.40
N ARG A 797 16.13 -1.34 9.24
CA ARG A 797 16.52 -1.26 10.66
C ARG A 797 17.94 -1.78 10.90
N ASP A 798 18.64 -2.19 9.85
CA ASP A 798 19.96 -2.81 10.00
C ASP A 798 20.99 -1.77 10.49
N PRO A 799 21.69 -2.01 11.61
CA PRO A 799 22.69 -1.08 12.10
C PRO A 799 23.88 -0.94 11.12
N ASP A 800 24.14 -1.95 10.28
CA ASP A 800 25.18 -1.90 9.27
C ASP A 800 24.73 -1.04 8.07
N ALA A 801 25.43 0.09 7.88
CA ALA A 801 25.16 1.03 6.80
C ALA A 801 25.33 0.41 5.40
N THR A 802 26.19 -0.60 5.25
CA THR A 802 26.43 -1.25 3.94
C THR A 802 25.22 -2.06 3.47
N LYS A 803 24.44 -2.60 4.41
CA LYS A 803 23.17 -3.30 4.14
C LYS A 803 21.99 -2.35 3.93
N ARG A 804 22.23 -1.04 4.05
CA ARG A 804 21.26 0.04 3.78
C ARG A 804 21.54 0.78 2.49
N ILE A 805 22.50 0.29 1.70
CA ILE A 805 22.75 0.76 0.34
C ILE A 805 21.73 0.12 -0.59
N PHE A 806 21.14 0.95 -1.46
CA PHE A 806 20.19 0.52 -2.47
C PHE A 806 20.51 1.17 -3.81
N ARG A 807 20.13 0.49 -4.89
CA ARG A 807 20.48 0.86 -6.25
C ARG A 807 19.21 1.22 -7.01
N MET A 808 19.23 2.34 -7.71
CA MET A 808 18.13 2.78 -8.57
C MET A 808 18.60 2.99 -9.99
N ARG A 809 17.72 2.66 -10.93
CA ARG A 809 17.95 2.84 -12.35
C ARG A 809 17.02 3.93 -12.87
N PHE A 810 17.60 4.92 -13.53
CA PHE A 810 16.88 6.02 -14.16
C PHE A 810 16.94 5.87 -15.68
N THR A 811 15.78 5.98 -16.32
CA THR A 811 15.61 6.00 -17.76
C THR A 811 15.12 7.38 -18.17
N PHE A 812 15.87 8.06 -19.03
CA PHE A 812 15.60 9.42 -19.49
C PHE A 812 14.69 9.44 -20.71
N LYS A 813 13.79 10.43 -20.78
CA LYS A 813 12.93 10.67 -21.94
C LYS A 813 13.78 10.86 -23.21
N ASN A 814 13.33 10.29 -24.33
CA ASN A 814 14.00 10.33 -25.62
C ASN A 814 13.81 11.70 -26.30
N LYS A 815 14.62 12.67 -25.90
CA LYS A 815 14.68 14.02 -26.48
C LYS A 815 16.11 14.53 -26.60
N LYS A 816 16.28 15.67 -27.27
CA LYS A 816 17.56 16.38 -27.32
C LYS A 816 17.77 17.14 -26.01
N TYR A 817 18.92 16.92 -25.38
CA TYR A 817 19.33 17.61 -24.16
C TYR A 817 20.39 18.67 -24.49
N ASP A 818 20.31 19.83 -23.83
CA ASP A 818 21.26 20.92 -24.01
C ASP A 818 22.26 20.92 -22.85
N LYS A 819 23.52 20.59 -23.15
CA LYS A 819 24.61 20.56 -22.16
C LYS A 819 24.88 21.90 -21.47
N ASN A 820 24.35 23.02 -22.00
CA ASN A 820 24.49 24.34 -21.40
C ASN A 820 23.36 24.68 -20.41
N LYS A 821 22.26 23.92 -20.41
CA LYS A 821 21.16 24.06 -19.45
C LYS A 821 21.44 23.28 -18.16
N GLN A 822 20.79 23.70 -17.07
CA GLN A 822 20.91 22.99 -15.79
C GLN A 822 19.84 21.89 -15.66
N TYR A 823 20.27 20.76 -15.10
CA TYR A 823 19.41 19.63 -14.77
C TYR A 823 19.69 19.16 -13.34
N TYR A 824 18.71 18.50 -12.73
CA TYR A 824 18.80 18.12 -11.34
C TYR A 824 18.28 16.70 -11.12
N LEU A 825 19.00 15.91 -10.32
CA LEU A 825 18.42 14.79 -9.59
C LEU A 825 17.73 15.35 -8.35
N VAL A 826 16.47 14.99 -8.14
CA VAL A 826 15.68 15.41 -6.98
C VAL A 826 15.09 14.21 -6.26
N ALA A 827 14.97 14.32 -4.94
CA ALA A 827 14.22 13.38 -4.12
C ALA A 827 13.18 14.13 -3.31
N TYR A 828 11.92 13.69 -3.38
CA TYR A 828 10.82 14.25 -2.59
C TYR A 828 10.29 13.20 -1.64
N ASP A 829 10.00 13.60 -0.40
CA ASP A 829 9.23 12.77 0.53
C ASP A 829 7.80 12.63 0.00
N ASP A 830 7.35 11.41 -0.23
CA ASP A 830 6.06 11.09 -0.86
C ASP A 830 4.86 11.49 0.00
N THR A 831 5.04 11.56 1.33
CA THR A 831 3.96 11.90 2.27
C THR A 831 3.80 13.41 2.41
N THR A 832 4.92 14.14 2.52
CA THR A 832 4.91 15.60 2.80
C THR A 832 5.05 16.46 1.55
N GLY A 833 5.54 15.89 0.44
CA GLY A 833 5.87 16.62 -0.78
C GLY A 833 7.10 17.52 -0.66
N LEU A 834 7.84 17.45 0.47
CA LEU A 834 9.03 18.26 0.70
C LEU A 834 10.24 17.70 -0.06
N GLU A 835 11.04 18.59 -0.65
CA GLU A 835 12.31 18.22 -1.29
C GLU A 835 13.31 17.80 -0.20
N SER A 836 13.79 16.56 -0.29
CA SER A 836 14.81 15.98 0.59
C SER A 836 16.21 16.41 0.17
N PHE A 837 16.51 16.30 -1.13
CA PHE A 837 17.75 16.81 -1.71
C PHE A 837 17.59 17.16 -3.19
N ARG A 838 18.52 17.98 -3.68
CA ARG A 838 18.70 18.34 -5.08
C ARG A 838 20.18 18.31 -5.43
N HIS A 839 20.53 17.58 -6.48
CA HIS A 839 21.90 17.50 -6.98
C HIS A 839 21.97 17.93 -8.45
N PRO A 840 22.79 18.94 -8.80
CA PRO A 840 22.95 19.37 -10.19
C PRO A 840 23.70 18.31 -10.99
N VAL A 841 23.27 18.11 -12.24
CA VAL A 841 23.90 17.21 -13.20
C VAL A 841 23.99 17.85 -14.59
N ILE A 842 25.00 17.48 -15.35
CA ILE A 842 25.16 17.87 -16.75
C ILE A 842 24.67 16.72 -17.64
N MET A 843 23.72 17.01 -18.54
CA MET A 843 23.27 16.06 -19.56
C MET A 843 24.13 16.23 -20.82
N ASP A 844 24.92 15.22 -21.18
CA ASP A 844 25.78 15.21 -22.37
C ASP A 844 25.64 13.87 -23.12
N LEU A 845 24.45 13.67 -23.67
CA LEU A 845 24.08 12.49 -24.44
C LEU A 845 24.60 12.63 -25.88
N ALA A 846 25.42 11.67 -26.33
CA ALA A 846 25.89 11.64 -27.71
C ALA A 846 24.76 11.19 -28.67
N PHE A 847 24.46 12.02 -29.68
CA PHE A 847 23.63 11.78 -30.88
C PHE A 847 22.42 10.84 -30.73
N VAL A 848 21.25 11.40 -30.40
CA VAL A 848 19.95 10.70 -30.40
C VAL A 848 19.26 10.70 -31.79
N ASP A 849 19.83 11.38 -32.80
CA ASP A 849 19.14 11.72 -34.06
C ASP A 849 19.54 10.94 -35.33
N ASP A 850 20.38 9.88 -35.28
CA ASP A 850 20.93 9.26 -36.51
C ASP A 850 20.53 7.79 -36.78
N PHE A 851 19.41 7.32 -36.24
CA PHE A 851 18.83 6.02 -36.63
C PHE A 851 17.65 6.16 -37.61
N GLY A 852 17.85 6.97 -38.65
CA GLY A 852 17.06 6.88 -39.88
C GLY A 852 17.63 5.79 -40.80
N PHE A 853 17.42 4.52 -40.47
CA PHE A 853 17.63 3.46 -41.47
C PHE A 853 16.48 3.53 -42.47
N GLY A 854 16.74 4.17 -43.62
CA GLY A 854 15.90 3.99 -44.80
C GLY A 854 16.00 2.55 -45.29
N PHE A 855 14.90 1.82 -45.19
CA PHE A 855 14.56 0.69 -46.03
C PHE A 855 13.13 0.81 -46.51
#